data_AF-A0A538RCL7-F1
#
_entry.id   AF-A0A538RCL7-F1
#
_cell.length_a   1.000
_cell.length_b   1.000
_cell.length_c   1.000
_cell.angle_alpha   90.00
_cell.angle_beta   90.00
_cell.angle_gamma   90.00
#
_symmetry.space_group_name_H-M   'P 1'
#
loop_
_entity.id
_entity.type
_entity.pdbx_description
1 polymer ?
#
loop_
_entity_poly.entity_id
_entity_poly.type
_entity_poly.pdbx_seq_one_letter_code
_entity_poly.pdbx_strand_id
1 'polypeptide(L)'
;MSEPLSLVLEFARTDTPEDPYGFRFKPQEYTLRTAHGGRKRVHLAWSSEFLDDLDALHASSSCDPAIIQRVGHALCIFLEPSGWTWHAQAIAAAARRSSSVLLTVRSAAAELYALPWELLPLEATGQCVGELPGVLIRYEWPETHTVPLQRARDPSRRRLLVAWSAAAGEVPAVEHIDAIDTACRAAGWDFKPNRDVIQHASVGKLADALDQANRDGAPVVALHLLCHAGRAGRTWGLMLNGDDADEEGVAVDSWRLRQLLAPHADTLRLVVLAACGSADGREFDSVAQALHRAGIQTVVASRFPLSVQGAIRTAQTLYDAALAQQATLEDAFLLSRKQLARDAGRLDWAGLQLYARAADGHQTRPFRAPAVDAAEVEGTPSAGARVDLDRLDLPALLDLQDQVRSALASRFESQQALLCVELAEVDFRASLPDSSVHRRCHGLLDEVSAPHSGRIFAAQGDSLRACYPSSKAALRAALSFIDAVTDHNYRSAREDQIVVSIGHHWGTVLTNGKLVTGPAVSAVARIAEVAGSSQLLLSQHALHRIPKVTQALCTPVTESIGDELELYSLPWGDERGLARQVRIEESGEQLVLPSRDIIAFGRLDALADGTRANDIVLTHPDREAQLAISRWHFELRRTRRGHMLRTVSSQRTEVDGKTIEAGEEAQVRPGTTVRLAQVTTLRFLGSEQAYSPRDAVTIQHGMEGRARRAATDDPDEISTAPPPPARA
;
A
#
# COMPACT_ATOMS: atom_id res chain seq x y z
N MET A 1 13.96 -10.62 -13.84
CA MET A 1 12.49 -10.75 -13.72
C MET A 1 12.03 -9.69 -12.74
N SER A 2 11.07 -8.85 -13.12
CA SER A 2 10.45 -7.88 -12.21
C SER A 2 9.73 -8.61 -11.08
N GLU A 3 9.79 -8.08 -9.86
CA GLU A 3 9.04 -8.61 -8.72
C GLU A 3 7.53 -8.55 -9.02
N PRO A 4 6.74 -9.61 -8.70
CA PRO A 4 5.31 -9.61 -8.98
C PRO A 4 4.58 -8.55 -8.15
N LEU A 5 3.52 -7.95 -8.72
CA LEU A 5 2.63 -7.09 -7.96
C LEU A 5 1.84 -7.96 -6.96
N SER A 6 2.10 -7.81 -5.66
CA SER A 6 1.41 -8.57 -4.62
C SER A 6 0.37 -7.70 -3.92
N LEU A 7 -0.88 -8.16 -3.90
CA LEU A 7 -2.02 -7.53 -3.25
C LEU A 7 -2.67 -8.52 -2.28
N VAL A 8 -3.05 -8.06 -1.10
CA VAL A 8 -3.75 -8.87 -0.09
C VAL A 8 -5.02 -8.14 0.32
N LEU A 9 -6.16 -8.78 0.07
CA LEU A 9 -7.45 -8.35 0.58
C LEU A 9 -7.75 -9.17 1.84
N GLU A 10 -7.53 -8.57 3.02
CA GLU A 10 -7.67 -9.26 4.29
C GLU A 10 -8.93 -8.82 5.04
N PHE A 11 -9.92 -9.72 5.10
CA PHE A 11 -11.25 -9.48 5.67
C PHE A 11 -11.42 -10.10 7.07
N ALA A 12 -12.23 -9.46 7.90
CA ALA A 12 -12.82 -10.05 9.11
C ALA A 12 -14.22 -9.46 9.36
N ARG A 13 -15.15 -10.23 9.92
CA ARG A 13 -16.48 -9.70 10.30
C ARG A 13 -16.35 -8.65 11.40
N THR A 14 -17.24 -7.66 11.38
CA THR A 14 -17.33 -6.67 12.47
C THR A 14 -18.13 -7.20 13.66
N ASP A 15 -19.25 -7.90 13.41
CA ASP A 15 -20.21 -8.26 14.47
C ASP A 15 -19.79 -9.45 15.33
N THR A 16 -19.21 -10.48 14.71
CA THR A 16 -18.81 -11.73 15.38
C THR A 16 -17.45 -12.20 14.87
N PRO A 17 -16.36 -11.47 15.15
CA PRO A 17 -15.02 -11.85 14.75
C PRO A 17 -14.55 -13.20 15.34
N GLU A 18 -15.17 -13.64 16.44
CA GLU A 18 -14.85 -14.87 17.18
C GLU A 18 -15.35 -16.17 16.51
N ASP A 19 -16.29 -16.08 15.56
CA ASP A 19 -16.83 -17.22 14.82
C ASP A 19 -16.40 -17.15 13.34
N PRO A 20 -15.11 -17.28 13.00
CA PRO A 20 -14.66 -17.09 11.62
C PRO A 20 -15.14 -18.20 10.68
N TYR A 21 -15.64 -19.32 11.21
CA TYR A 21 -15.96 -20.55 10.46
C TYR A 21 -17.42 -20.64 10.01
N GLY A 22 -18.37 -20.10 10.78
CA GLY A 22 -19.78 -20.14 10.41
C GLY A 22 -20.05 -19.40 9.10
N PHE A 23 -20.98 -19.88 8.27
CA PHE A 23 -21.41 -19.17 7.07
C PHE A 23 -22.53 -18.20 7.38
N ARG A 24 -22.43 -16.97 6.88
CA ARG A 24 -23.43 -15.92 7.16
C ARG A 24 -23.82 -15.17 5.89
N PHE A 25 -24.97 -15.54 5.34
CA PHE A 25 -25.57 -14.91 4.16
C PHE A 25 -26.65 -13.90 4.57
N LYS A 26 -26.26 -12.91 5.39
CA LYS A 26 -27.14 -11.84 5.86
C LYS A 26 -26.42 -10.49 5.75
N PRO A 27 -27.15 -9.37 5.56
CA PRO A 27 -26.53 -8.04 5.50
C PRO A 27 -25.62 -7.81 6.70
N GLN A 28 -24.35 -7.50 6.46
CA GLN A 28 -23.36 -7.29 7.53
C GLN A 28 -22.14 -6.48 7.09
N GLU A 29 -21.41 -5.94 8.05
CA GLU A 29 -20.16 -5.24 7.83
C GLU A 29 -18.94 -6.16 7.98
N TYR A 30 -17.92 -5.88 7.16
CA TYR A 30 -16.60 -6.48 7.25
C TYR A 30 -15.55 -5.39 7.37
N THR A 31 -14.47 -5.71 8.06
CA THR A 31 -13.26 -4.90 8.08
C THR A 31 -12.26 -5.43 7.07
N LEU A 32 -11.69 -4.56 6.24
CA LEU A 32 -10.58 -4.85 5.34
C LEU A 32 -9.28 -4.22 5.86
N ARG A 33 -8.22 -5.02 6.04
CA ARG A 33 -6.89 -4.50 6.41
C ARG A 33 -6.23 -3.82 5.20
N THR A 34 -5.75 -2.60 5.42
CA THR A 34 -4.97 -1.82 4.45
C THR A 34 -3.50 -2.21 4.51
N ALA A 35 -2.73 -1.87 3.46
CA ALA A 35 -1.30 -2.18 3.37
C ALA A 35 -0.45 -1.58 4.52
N HIS A 36 -0.92 -0.53 5.20
CA HIS A 36 -0.25 0.12 6.32
C HIS A 36 -0.78 -0.33 7.70
N GLY A 37 -1.59 -1.40 7.76
CA GLY A 37 -2.09 -1.98 9.01
C GLY A 37 -3.39 -1.38 9.55
N GLY A 38 -3.89 -0.27 8.97
CA GLY A 38 -5.22 0.28 9.29
C GLY A 38 -6.35 -0.62 8.77
N ARG A 39 -7.59 -0.40 9.24
CA ARG A 39 -8.78 -1.14 8.79
C ARG A 39 -9.82 -0.20 8.19
N LYS A 40 -10.42 -0.59 7.07
CA LYS A 40 -11.58 0.08 6.46
C LYS A 40 -12.82 -0.79 6.65
N ARG A 41 -14.00 -0.18 6.76
CA ARG A 41 -15.27 -0.90 6.79
C ARG A 41 -15.87 -0.98 5.40
N VAL A 42 -16.37 -2.16 5.05
CA VAL A 42 -17.10 -2.45 3.81
C VAL A 42 -18.37 -3.19 4.18
N HIS A 43 -19.45 -2.95 3.43
CA HIS A 43 -20.76 -3.54 3.70
C HIS A 43 -21.18 -4.42 2.52
N LEU A 44 -21.60 -5.65 2.81
CA LEU A 44 -22.22 -6.53 1.82
C LEU A 44 -23.65 -6.83 2.26
N ALA A 45 -24.59 -6.47 1.40
CA ALA A 45 -26.01 -6.58 1.71
C ALA A 45 -26.49 -8.03 1.75
N TRP A 46 -25.84 -8.96 1.04
CA TRP A 46 -26.34 -10.34 0.88
C TRP A 46 -27.84 -10.37 0.55
N SER A 47 -28.28 -9.50 -0.36
CA SER A 47 -29.69 -9.41 -0.76
C SER A 47 -30.16 -10.72 -1.38
N SER A 48 -31.47 -10.97 -1.34
CA SER A 48 -32.05 -12.13 -2.03
C SER A 48 -31.67 -12.16 -3.51
N GLU A 49 -31.71 -11.01 -4.18
CA GLU A 49 -31.29 -10.88 -5.59
C GLU A 49 -29.82 -11.28 -5.80
N PHE A 50 -28.90 -10.85 -4.92
CA PHE A 50 -27.49 -11.23 -5.04
C PHE A 50 -27.28 -12.72 -4.76
N LEU A 51 -28.01 -13.28 -3.80
CA LEU A 51 -27.98 -14.73 -3.52
C LEU A 51 -28.56 -15.54 -4.67
N ASP A 52 -29.66 -15.08 -5.28
CA ASP A 52 -30.28 -15.68 -6.47
C ASP A 52 -29.33 -15.63 -7.67
N ASP A 53 -28.61 -14.51 -7.86
CA ASP A 53 -27.59 -14.38 -8.90
C ASP A 53 -26.41 -15.33 -8.66
N LEU A 54 -25.93 -15.45 -7.40
CA LEU A 54 -24.92 -16.45 -7.04
C LEU A 54 -25.46 -17.86 -7.29
N ASP A 55 -26.69 -18.17 -6.90
CA ASP A 55 -27.33 -19.47 -7.16
C ASP A 55 -27.43 -19.77 -8.65
N ALA A 56 -27.79 -18.80 -9.46
CA ALA A 56 -27.84 -18.94 -10.90
C ALA A 56 -26.46 -19.23 -11.50
N LEU A 57 -25.38 -18.61 -10.99
CA LEU A 57 -24.02 -18.96 -11.39
C LEU A 57 -23.66 -20.41 -11.03
N HIS A 58 -24.20 -20.96 -9.94
CA HIS A 58 -23.95 -22.35 -9.51
C HIS A 58 -24.82 -23.37 -10.26
N ALA A 59 -26.08 -23.05 -10.54
CA ALA A 59 -27.06 -23.96 -11.11
C ALA A 59 -26.98 -24.07 -12.64
N SER A 60 -26.48 -23.02 -13.31
CA SER A 60 -26.65 -22.91 -14.76
C SER A 60 -25.60 -23.70 -15.53
N SER A 61 -26.08 -24.55 -16.43
CA SER A 61 -25.26 -25.18 -17.47
C SER A 61 -24.86 -24.21 -18.60
N SER A 62 -25.43 -23.00 -18.60
CA SER A 62 -25.12 -21.89 -19.50
C SER A 62 -24.87 -20.61 -18.71
N CYS A 63 -23.83 -19.86 -19.06
CA CYS A 63 -23.51 -18.61 -18.38
C CYS A 63 -24.33 -17.45 -18.95
N ASP A 64 -25.32 -16.93 -18.22
CA ASP A 64 -26.00 -15.68 -18.59
C ASP A 64 -25.03 -14.50 -18.34
N PRO A 65 -24.55 -13.80 -19.39
CA PRO A 65 -23.60 -12.71 -19.24
C PRO A 65 -24.12 -11.58 -18.35
N ALA A 66 -25.44 -11.38 -18.27
CA ALA A 66 -26.02 -10.36 -17.41
C ALA A 66 -25.83 -10.69 -15.93
N ILE A 67 -25.90 -11.97 -15.54
CA ILE A 67 -25.67 -12.42 -14.16
C ILE A 67 -24.20 -12.20 -13.79
N ILE A 68 -23.27 -12.54 -14.68
CA ILE A 68 -21.83 -12.30 -14.47
C ILE A 68 -21.57 -10.82 -14.18
N GLN A 69 -22.14 -9.93 -15.00
CA GLN A 69 -21.97 -8.48 -14.86
C GLN A 69 -22.57 -7.95 -13.55
N ARG A 70 -23.77 -8.41 -13.17
CA ARG A 70 -24.41 -8.01 -11.91
C ARG A 70 -23.59 -8.46 -10.70
N VAL A 71 -23.12 -9.71 -10.69
CA VAL A 71 -22.28 -10.23 -9.60
C VAL A 71 -20.95 -9.47 -9.54
N GLY A 72 -20.28 -9.27 -10.67
CA GLY A 72 -19.03 -8.49 -10.73
C GLY A 72 -19.21 -7.06 -10.24
N HIS A 73 -20.28 -6.39 -10.65
CA HIS A 73 -20.60 -5.04 -10.20
C HIS A 73 -20.91 -4.97 -8.70
N ALA A 74 -21.65 -5.94 -8.16
CA ALA A 74 -21.91 -6.04 -6.72
C ALA A 74 -20.61 -6.22 -5.92
N LEU A 75 -19.65 -7.02 -6.41
CA LEU A 75 -18.33 -7.16 -5.80
C LEU A 75 -17.51 -5.87 -5.86
N CYS A 76 -17.61 -5.11 -6.95
CA CYS A 76 -16.99 -3.78 -7.04
C CYS A 76 -17.57 -2.80 -6.02
N ILE A 77 -18.91 -2.67 -5.96
CA ILE A 77 -19.58 -1.82 -4.96
C ILE A 77 -19.15 -2.21 -3.54
N PHE A 78 -19.09 -3.52 -3.27
CA PHE A 78 -18.65 -4.03 -1.98
C PHE A 78 -17.23 -3.57 -1.63
N LEU A 79 -16.30 -3.57 -2.58
CA LEU A 79 -14.91 -3.18 -2.34
C LEU A 79 -14.63 -1.68 -2.53
N GLU A 80 -15.53 -0.90 -3.11
CA GLU A 80 -15.25 0.49 -3.45
C GLU A 80 -14.80 1.36 -2.27
N PRO A 81 -15.41 1.28 -1.06
CA PRO A 81 -14.95 2.02 0.12
C PRO A 81 -13.49 1.70 0.50
N SER A 82 -13.00 0.51 0.11
CA SER A 82 -11.62 0.11 0.36
C SER A 82 -10.60 0.79 -0.56
N GLY A 83 -11.04 1.40 -1.66
CA GLY A 83 -10.18 1.92 -2.72
C GLY A 83 -9.92 0.91 -3.84
N TRP A 84 -10.90 0.04 -4.13
CA TRP A 84 -10.78 -0.98 -5.18
C TRP A 84 -10.36 -0.40 -6.53
N THR A 85 -10.91 0.75 -6.92
CA THR A 85 -10.52 1.47 -8.14
C THR A 85 -9.00 1.62 -8.30
N TRP A 86 -8.26 1.94 -7.23
CA TRP A 86 -6.81 2.03 -7.28
C TRP A 86 -6.13 0.67 -7.49
N HIS A 87 -6.60 -0.37 -6.78
CA HIS A 87 -6.10 -1.74 -6.95
C HIS A 87 -6.36 -2.27 -8.37
N ALA A 88 -7.55 -2.03 -8.91
CA ALA A 88 -7.92 -2.38 -10.28
C ALA A 88 -7.00 -1.70 -11.32
N GLN A 89 -6.71 -0.41 -11.13
CA GLN A 89 -5.76 0.33 -11.99
C GLN A 89 -4.33 -0.24 -11.91
N ALA A 90 -3.86 -0.61 -10.71
CA ALA A 90 -2.55 -1.22 -10.52
C ALA A 90 -2.46 -2.60 -11.20
N ILE A 91 -3.49 -3.44 -11.04
CA ILE A 91 -3.60 -4.74 -11.71
C ILE A 91 -3.58 -4.57 -13.23
N ALA A 92 -4.39 -3.65 -13.77
CA ALA A 92 -4.43 -3.37 -15.20
C ALA A 92 -3.08 -2.86 -15.74
N ALA A 93 -2.37 -2.03 -14.98
CA ALA A 93 -1.04 -1.55 -15.34
C ALA A 93 0.02 -2.66 -15.33
N ALA A 94 -0.02 -3.56 -14.34
CA ALA A 94 0.87 -4.72 -14.29
C ALA A 94 0.59 -5.70 -15.44
N ALA A 95 -0.68 -5.97 -15.73
CA ALA A 95 -1.10 -6.81 -16.85
C ALA A 95 -0.62 -6.25 -18.20
N ARG A 96 -0.75 -4.94 -18.45
CA ARG A 96 -0.22 -4.29 -19.67
C ARG A 96 1.30 -4.45 -19.84
N ARG A 97 2.03 -4.58 -18.74
CA ARG A 97 3.49 -4.78 -18.72
C ARG A 97 3.89 -6.26 -18.72
N SER A 98 2.92 -7.18 -18.86
CA SER A 98 3.15 -8.63 -18.73
C SER A 98 3.85 -9.02 -17.43
N SER A 99 3.64 -8.25 -16.35
CA SER A 99 4.15 -8.56 -15.02
C SER A 99 3.15 -9.44 -14.28
N SER A 100 3.65 -10.45 -13.56
CA SER A 100 2.80 -11.32 -12.74
C SER A 100 2.15 -10.54 -11.60
N VAL A 101 0.90 -10.88 -11.29
CA VAL A 101 0.10 -10.29 -10.22
C VAL A 101 -0.35 -11.41 -9.29
N LEU A 102 -0.17 -11.23 -7.99
CA LEU A 102 -0.61 -12.13 -6.94
C LEU A 102 -1.69 -11.43 -6.12
N LEU A 103 -2.95 -11.81 -6.30
CA LEU A 103 -4.08 -11.33 -5.51
C LEU A 103 -4.44 -12.40 -4.46
N THR A 104 -4.19 -12.10 -3.20
CA THR A 104 -4.51 -13.00 -2.08
C THR A 104 -5.79 -12.55 -1.41
N VAL A 105 -6.83 -13.37 -1.47
CA VAL A 105 -8.06 -13.19 -0.69
C VAL A 105 -7.86 -13.93 0.63
N ARG A 106 -7.65 -13.16 1.70
CA ARG A 106 -7.50 -13.66 3.06
C ARG A 106 -8.73 -13.27 3.88
N SER A 107 -9.42 -14.20 4.51
CA SER A 107 -10.66 -13.87 5.21
C SER A 107 -10.87 -14.68 6.49
N ALA A 108 -11.10 -14.00 7.60
CA ALA A 108 -11.69 -14.55 8.82
C ALA A 108 -13.23 -14.55 8.76
N ALA A 109 -13.78 -14.86 7.59
CA ALA A 109 -15.21 -15.02 7.34
C ALA A 109 -15.40 -16.02 6.19
N ALA A 110 -15.93 -17.21 6.51
CA ALA A 110 -16.01 -18.34 5.60
C ALA A 110 -16.85 -18.05 4.33
N GLU A 111 -17.94 -17.29 4.44
CA GLU A 111 -18.81 -16.97 3.29
C GLU A 111 -18.12 -16.12 2.22
N LEU A 112 -17.08 -15.36 2.55
CA LEU A 112 -16.39 -14.53 1.57
C LEU A 112 -15.57 -15.36 0.56
N TYR A 113 -15.24 -16.62 0.88
CA TYR A 113 -14.59 -17.52 -0.08
C TYR A 113 -15.58 -18.08 -1.12
N ALA A 114 -16.88 -18.01 -0.85
CA ALA A 114 -17.93 -18.37 -1.81
C ALA A 114 -18.12 -17.28 -2.89
N LEU A 115 -17.58 -16.08 -2.68
CA LEU A 115 -17.67 -15.02 -3.68
C LEU A 115 -16.72 -15.28 -4.87
N PRO A 116 -17.19 -15.08 -6.11
CA PRO A 116 -16.38 -15.27 -7.32
C PRO A 116 -15.51 -14.04 -7.59
N TRP A 117 -14.47 -13.83 -6.78
CA TRP A 117 -13.53 -12.71 -6.90
C TRP A 117 -12.84 -12.64 -8.26
N GLU A 118 -12.79 -13.75 -8.99
CA GLU A 118 -12.38 -13.84 -10.38
C GLU A 118 -13.16 -12.89 -11.31
N LEU A 119 -14.42 -12.59 -10.96
CA LEU A 119 -15.36 -11.77 -11.72
C LEU A 119 -15.32 -10.28 -11.38
N LEU A 120 -14.39 -9.83 -10.52
CA LEU A 120 -14.22 -8.40 -10.24
C LEU A 120 -13.84 -7.65 -11.54
N PRO A 121 -14.63 -6.68 -12.01
CA PRO A 121 -14.36 -5.99 -13.26
C PRO A 121 -13.24 -4.95 -13.14
N LEU A 122 -12.55 -4.73 -14.26
CA LEU A 122 -11.61 -3.64 -14.48
C LEU A 122 -12.32 -2.52 -15.26
N GLU A 123 -12.56 -1.38 -14.63
CA GLU A 123 -13.35 -0.27 -15.19
C GLU A 123 -12.90 0.15 -16.60
N ALA A 124 -11.60 0.18 -16.86
CA ALA A 124 -11.04 0.65 -18.13
C ALA A 124 -11.31 -0.30 -19.32
N THR A 125 -11.57 -1.59 -19.08
CA THR A 125 -11.71 -2.60 -20.14
C THR A 125 -13.00 -3.41 -20.07
N GLY A 126 -13.70 -3.38 -18.93
CA GLY A 126 -14.84 -4.26 -18.65
C GLY A 126 -14.47 -5.73 -18.46
N GLN A 127 -13.19 -6.10 -18.56
CA GLN A 127 -12.69 -7.46 -18.33
C GLN A 127 -12.67 -7.77 -16.84
N CYS A 128 -12.93 -9.01 -16.47
CA CYS A 128 -12.74 -9.45 -15.09
C CYS A 128 -11.24 -9.66 -14.78
N VAL A 129 -10.83 -9.41 -13.54
CA VAL A 129 -9.44 -9.61 -13.09
C VAL A 129 -8.94 -11.04 -13.32
N GLY A 130 -9.83 -12.03 -13.23
CA GLY A 130 -9.50 -13.43 -13.43
C GLY A 130 -9.29 -13.84 -14.89
N GLU A 131 -9.67 -13.01 -15.86
CA GLU A 131 -9.43 -13.25 -17.30
C GLU A 131 -7.99 -12.92 -17.70
N LEU A 132 -7.29 -12.14 -16.87
CA LEU A 132 -5.94 -11.69 -17.16
C LEU A 132 -4.93 -12.83 -17.00
N PRO A 133 -4.09 -13.12 -18.02
CA PRO A 133 -3.25 -14.31 -18.06
C PRO A 133 -2.17 -14.37 -16.97
N GLY A 134 -1.81 -13.24 -16.37
CA GLY A 134 -0.78 -13.13 -15.34
C GLY A 134 -1.31 -12.86 -13.93
N VAL A 135 -2.64 -12.90 -13.71
CA VAL A 135 -3.26 -12.63 -12.41
C VAL A 135 -3.61 -13.93 -11.71
N LEU A 136 -2.82 -14.30 -10.71
CA LEU A 136 -3.12 -15.40 -9.82
C LEU A 136 -3.98 -14.90 -8.65
N ILE A 137 -5.19 -15.43 -8.55
CA ILE A 137 -6.04 -15.27 -7.36
C ILE A 137 -5.88 -16.52 -6.51
N ARG A 138 -5.51 -16.33 -5.23
CA ARG A 138 -5.41 -17.41 -4.26
C ARG A 138 -6.17 -17.09 -2.98
N TYR A 139 -6.61 -18.16 -2.31
CA TYR A 139 -7.41 -18.11 -1.11
C TYR A 139 -6.59 -18.57 0.09
N GLU A 140 -6.61 -17.78 1.17
CA GLU A 140 -5.80 -18.05 2.35
C GLU A 140 -6.61 -17.85 3.63
N TRP A 141 -6.65 -18.87 4.49
CA TRP A 141 -7.20 -18.70 5.82
C TRP A 141 -6.18 -18.01 6.76
N PRO A 142 -6.56 -16.94 7.47
CA PRO A 142 -5.64 -16.23 8.36
C PRO A 142 -5.15 -17.12 9.51
N GLU A 143 -3.96 -16.82 10.03
CA GLU A 143 -3.35 -17.54 11.17
C GLU A 143 -3.16 -19.05 10.95
N THR A 144 -3.03 -19.49 9.70
CA THR A 144 -2.68 -20.88 9.38
C THR A 144 -1.26 -20.97 8.86
N HIS A 145 -0.60 -22.10 9.09
CA HIS A 145 0.72 -22.40 8.57
C HIS A 145 0.70 -23.74 7.83
N THR A 146 1.58 -23.88 6.85
CA THR A 146 1.81 -25.14 6.18
C THR A 146 2.60 -26.06 7.10
N VAL A 147 2.18 -27.32 7.26
CA VAL A 147 2.94 -28.30 8.02
C VAL A 147 4.31 -28.50 7.34
N PRO A 148 5.43 -28.41 8.08
CA PRO A 148 6.75 -28.59 7.50
C PRO A 148 6.88 -29.94 6.79
N LEU A 149 7.45 -29.94 5.58
CA LEU A 149 7.65 -31.16 4.81
C LEU A 149 8.61 -32.09 5.55
N GLN A 150 8.16 -33.30 5.91
CA GLN A 150 9.08 -34.33 6.36
C GLN A 150 9.89 -34.80 5.15
N ARG A 151 11.23 -34.66 5.21
CA ARG A 151 12.10 -35.12 4.13
C ARG A 151 11.95 -36.64 4.00
N ALA A 152 11.30 -37.07 2.93
CA ALA A 152 11.31 -38.47 2.52
C ALA A 152 12.77 -38.94 2.45
N ARG A 153 13.06 -40.11 3.04
CA ARG A 153 14.40 -40.72 3.01
C ARG A 153 14.89 -40.94 1.58
N ASP A 154 13.95 -41.13 0.65
CA ASP A 154 14.19 -41.24 -0.77
C ASP A 154 13.16 -40.38 -1.54
N PRO A 155 13.54 -39.20 -2.06
CA PRO A 155 12.65 -38.34 -2.83
C PRO A 155 12.11 -38.99 -4.12
N SER A 156 12.76 -40.04 -4.64
CA SER A 156 12.30 -40.76 -5.84
C SER A 156 11.09 -41.67 -5.57
N ARG A 157 10.76 -41.93 -4.29
CA ARG A 157 9.65 -42.79 -3.88
C ARG A 157 8.36 -42.04 -3.58
N ARG A 158 8.30 -40.75 -3.88
CA ARG A 158 7.08 -39.94 -3.69
C ARG A 158 6.00 -40.40 -4.65
N ARG A 159 4.78 -40.54 -4.16
CA ARG A 159 3.65 -41.08 -4.94
C ARG A 159 2.62 -40.00 -5.26
N LEU A 160 2.00 -40.12 -6.43
CA LEU A 160 0.78 -39.42 -6.80
C LEU A 160 -0.35 -40.44 -6.71
N LEU A 161 -1.35 -40.20 -5.86
CA LEU A 161 -2.49 -41.08 -5.66
C LEU A 161 -3.70 -40.50 -6.39
N VAL A 162 -4.40 -41.33 -7.16
CA VAL A 162 -5.66 -40.97 -7.82
C VAL A 162 -6.76 -41.81 -7.19
N ALA A 163 -7.80 -41.16 -6.68
CA ALA A 163 -8.95 -41.83 -6.10
C ALA A 163 -10.21 -41.33 -6.78
N TRP A 164 -11.13 -42.23 -7.10
CA TRP A 164 -12.41 -41.84 -7.68
C TRP A 164 -13.58 -42.64 -7.13
N SER A 165 -14.74 -41.98 -7.03
CA SER A 165 -15.99 -42.61 -6.60
C SER A 165 -17.11 -42.27 -7.58
N ALA A 166 -17.89 -43.29 -7.93
CA ALA A 166 -19.12 -43.18 -8.72
C ALA A 166 -20.38 -43.33 -7.86
N ALA A 167 -20.27 -43.17 -6.52
CA ALA A 167 -21.36 -43.38 -5.57
C ALA A 167 -22.60 -42.49 -5.81
N ALA A 168 -22.42 -41.35 -6.49
CA ALA A 168 -23.50 -40.43 -6.85
C ALA A 168 -23.58 -40.19 -8.37
N GLY A 169 -23.20 -41.18 -9.17
CA GLY A 169 -23.25 -41.15 -10.63
C GLY A 169 -21.89 -41.34 -11.28
N GLU A 170 -21.89 -41.56 -12.59
CA GLU A 170 -20.67 -41.77 -13.37
C GLU A 170 -19.74 -40.55 -13.30
N VAL A 171 -18.44 -40.83 -13.34
CA VAL A 171 -17.36 -39.84 -13.36
C VAL A 171 -16.38 -40.21 -14.49
N PRO A 172 -15.70 -39.23 -15.12
CA PRO A 172 -14.74 -39.48 -16.20
C PRO A 172 -13.40 -40.02 -15.67
N ALA A 173 -13.44 -41.14 -14.96
CA ALA A 173 -12.26 -41.70 -14.29
C ALA A 173 -11.17 -42.10 -15.27
N VAL A 174 -11.55 -42.70 -16.41
CA VAL A 174 -10.62 -43.16 -17.44
C VAL A 174 -9.84 -41.97 -18.00
N GLU A 175 -10.52 -40.91 -18.41
CA GLU A 175 -9.91 -39.73 -19.01
C GLU A 175 -8.98 -39.00 -18.04
N HIS A 176 -9.34 -38.94 -16.75
CA HIS A 176 -8.49 -38.36 -15.72
C HIS A 176 -7.24 -39.22 -15.46
N ILE A 177 -7.39 -40.54 -15.35
CA ILE A 177 -6.27 -41.47 -15.15
C ILE A 177 -5.33 -41.41 -16.35
N ASP A 178 -5.85 -41.42 -17.57
CA ASP A 178 -5.06 -41.35 -18.81
C ASP A 178 -4.29 -40.03 -18.92
N ALA A 179 -4.92 -38.91 -18.54
CA ALA A 179 -4.27 -37.60 -18.50
C ALA A 179 -3.09 -37.57 -17.52
N ILE A 180 -3.30 -38.10 -16.30
CA ILE A 180 -2.28 -38.17 -15.25
C ILE A 180 -1.15 -39.12 -15.65
N ASP A 181 -1.48 -40.32 -16.12
CA ASP A 181 -0.51 -41.33 -16.55
C ASP A 181 0.34 -40.83 -17.72
N THR A 182 -0.27 -40.13 -18.68
CA THR A 182 0.46 -39.50 -19.80
C THR A 182 1.45 -38.45 -19.32
N ALA A 183 1.06 -37.57 -18.40
CA ALA A 183 1.94 -36.57 -17.83
C ALA A 183 3.06 -37.20 -16.98
N CYS A 184 2.75 -38.24 -16.19
CA CYS A 184 3.73 -38.99 -15.43
C CYS A 184 4.75 -39.69 -16.33
N ARG A 185 4.31 -40.36 -17.39
CA ARG A 185 5.18 -40.99 -18.40
C ARG A 185 6.11 -39.99 -19.07
N ALA A 186 5.59 -38.82 -19.45
CA ALA A 186 6.39 -37.75 -20.06
C ALA A 186 7.45 -37.18 -19.08
N ALA A 187 7.14 -37.13 -17.80
CA ALA A 187 8.04 -36.65 -16.75
C ALA A 187 8.99 -37.71 -16.17
N GLY A 188 8.82 -39.00 -16.54
CA GLY A 188 9.54 -40.11 -15.91
C GLY A 188 9.14 -40.37 -14.46
N TRP A 189 7.92 -39.97 -14.05
CA TRP A 189 7.38 -40.20 -12.71
C TRP A 189 6.84 -41.63 -12.59
N ASP A 190 7.19 -42.35 -11.52
CA ASP A 190 6.71 -43.73 -11.28
C ASP A 190 5.25 -43.74 -10.83
N PHE A 191 4.34 -43.64 -11.79
CA PHE A 191 2.90 -43.83 -11.61
C PHE A 191 2.47 -45.16 -12.20
N LYS A 192 1.79 -45.98 -11.41
CA LYS A 192 1.29 -47.31 -11.80
C LYS A 192 -0.18 -47.42 -11.45
N PRO A 193 -1.10 -47.50 -12.44
CA PRO A 193 -2.53 -47.52 -12.16
C PRO A 193 -2.98 -48.61 -11.19
N ASN A 194 -2.37 -49.80 -11.24
CA ASN A 194 -2.69 -50.90 -10.32
C ASN A 194 -2.29 -50.66 -8.85
N ARG A 195 -1.44 -49.67 -8.59
CA ARG A 195 -0.90 -49.33 -7.26
C ARG A 195 -1.41 -47.98 -6.79
N ASP A 196 -1.50 -47.02 -7.70
CA ASP A 196 -1.72 -45.60 -7.44
C ASP A 196 -3.14 -45.13 -7.79
N VAL A 197 -4.02 -46.02 -8.25
CA VAL A 197 -5.45 -45.73 -8.47
C VAL A 197 -6.31 -46.49 -7.48
N ILE A 198 -7.12 -45.76 -6.72
CA ILE A 198 -8.18 -46.31 -5.86
C ILE A 198 -9.49 -46.18 -6.63
N GLN A 199 -9.97 -47.30 -7.14
CA GLN A 199 -11.28 -47.42 -7.76
C GLN A 199 -12.36 -47.57 -6.69
N HIS A 200 -13.54 -46.98 -6.93
CA HIS A 200 -14.65 -46.99 -5.96
C HIS A 200 -14.17 -46.57 -4.56
N ALA A 201 -13.52 -45.40 -4.51
CA ALA A 201 -12.89 -44.88 -3.32
C ALA A 201 -13.88 -44.75 -2.17
N SER A 202 -13.49 -45.29 -1.03
CA SER A 202 -14.18 -45.22 0.25
C SER A 202 -13.26 -44.58 1.29
N VAL A 203 -13.80 -44.25 2.46
CA VAL A 203 -12.99 -43.67 3.55
C VAL A 203 -11.91 -44.64 4.01
N GLY A 204 -12.23 -45.93 4.18
CA GLY A 204 -11.28 -46.96 4.59
C GLY A 204 -10.17 -47.17 3.57
N LYS A 205 -10.52 -47.34 2.29
CA LYS A 205 -9.52 -47.52 1.20
C LYS A 205 -8.56 -46.34 1.09
N LEU A 206 -9.05 -45.11 1.27
CA LEU A 206 -8.21 -43.91 1.29
C LEU A 206 -7.26 -43.91 2.49
N ALA A 207 -7.76 -44.22 3.68
CA ALA A 207 -6.95 -44.30 4.91
C ALA A 207 -5.83 -45.34 4.74
N ASP A 208 -6.21 -46.55 4.35
CA ASP A 208 -5.29 -47.67 4.20
C ASP A 208 -4.20 -47.37 3.17
N ALA A 209 -4.55 -46.74 2.05
CA ALA A 209 -3.59 -46.39 1.01
C ALA A 209 -2.57 -45.34 1.47
N LEU A 210 -3.01 -44.31 2.21
CA LEU A 210 -2.13 -43.27 2.74
C LEU A 210 -1.22 -43.82 3.86
N ASP A 211 -1.78 -44.62 4.76
CA ASP A 211 -1.03 -45.28 5.83
C ASP A 211 -0.02 -46.31 5.29
N GLN A 212 -0.43 -47.09 4.29
CA GLN A 212 0.45 -48.06 3.63
C GLN A 212 1.61 -47.36 2.91
N ALA A 213 1.33 -46.27 2.18
CA ALA A 213 2.35 -45.48 1.50
C ALA A 213 3.40 -44.92 2.48
N ASN A 214 2.96 -44.46 3.66
CA ASN A 214 3.85 -44.01 4.72
C ASN A 214 4.67 -45.15 5.32
N ARG A 215 4.04 -46.31 5.59
CA ARG A 215 4.74 -47.52 6.10
C ARG A 215 5.80 -48.04 5.12
N ASP A 216 5.55 -47.95 3.83
CA ASP A 216 6.46 -48.39 2.77
C ASP A 216 7.60 -47.39 2.47
N GLY A 217 7.62 -46.24 3.16
CA GLY A 217 8.59 -45.17 2.92
C GLY A 217 8.43 -44.53 1.53
N ALA A 218 7.23 -44.60 0.97
CA ALA A 218 6.86 -44.06 -0.35
C ALA A 218 5.66 -43.10 -0.21
N PRO A 219 5.82 -41.99 0.54
CA PRO A 219 4.70 -41.16 0.94
C PRO A 219 3.99 -40.50 -0.26
N VAL A 220 2.69 -40.32 -0.12
CA VAL A 220 1.86 -39.63 -1.13
C VAL A 220 2.08 -38.13 -1.02
N VAL A 221 2.55 -37.50 -2.11
CA VAL A 221 2.77 -36.04 -2.16
C VAL A 221 1.63 -35.28 -2.81
N ALA A 222 0.83 -35.97 -3.62
CA ALA A 222 -0.32 -35.41 -4.29
C ALA A 222 -1.48 -36.42 -4.31
N LEU A 223 -2.68 -35.94 -4.01
CA LEU A 223 -3.93 -36.70 -4.08
C LEU A 223 -4.86 -36.03 -5.09
N HIS A 224 -5.26 -36.76 -6.14
CA HIS A 224 -6.35 -36.38 -7.04
C HIS A 224 -7.60 -37.14 -6.62
N LEU A 225 -8.64 -36.42 -6.18
CA LEU A 225 -9.91 -37.02 -5.76
C LEU A 225 -11.04 -36.59 -6.71
N LEU A 226 -11.58 -37.56 -7.45
CA LEU A 226 -12.64 -37.39 -8.44
C LEU A 226 -13.96 -38.00 -7.95
N CYS A 227 -14.95 -37.18 -7.64
CA CYS A 227 -16.26 -37.64 -7.17
C CYS A 227 -17.30 -36.53 -7.33
N HIS A 228 -18.56 -36.86 -7.11
CA HIS A 228 -19.62 -35.85 -7.00
C HIS A 228 -19.69 -35.34 -5.55
N ALA A 229 -20.22 -34.13 -5.35
CA ALA A 229 -20.65 -33.71 -4.02
C ALA A 229 -22.06 -34.20 -3.73
N GLY A 230 -22.37 -34.32 -2.44
CA GLY A 230 -23.69 -34.71 -1.97
C GLY A 230 -23.93 -34.27 -0.54
N ARG A 231 -25.17 -34.49 -0.10
CA ARG A 231 -25.66 -34.01 1.19
C ARG A 231 -25.25 -34.96 2.32
N ALA A 232 -24.55 -34.44 3.32
CA ALA A 232 -24.17 -35.13 4.55
C ALA A 232 -25.04 -34.62 5.72
N GLY A 233 -26.29 -35.07 5.78
CA GLY A 233 -27.26 -34.58 6.77
C GLY A 233 -27.59 -33.09 6.58
N ARG A 234 -27.07 -32.22 7.46
CA ARG A 234 -27.20 -30.75 7.36
C ARG A 234 -26.01 -30.10 6.65
N THR A 235 -24.92 -30.83 6.41
CA THR A 235 -23.72 -30.32 5.74
C THR A 235 -23.64 -30.88 4.31
N TRP A 236 -22.60 -30.45 3.59
CA TRP A 236 -22.25 -30.94 2.26
C TRP A 236 -20.89 -31.62 2.29
N GLY A 237 -20.71 -32.63 1.45
CA GLY A 237 -19.50 -33.45 1.43
C GLY A 237 -19.25 -34.11 0.08
N LEU A 238 -18.20 -34.93 0.04
CA LEU A 238 -17.80 -35.71 -1.13
C LEU A 238 -18.45 -37.09 -1.09
N MET A 239 -19.13 -37.49 -2.15
CA MET A 239 -19.78 -38.79 -2.23
C MET A 239 -18.74 -39.87 -2.49
N LEU A 240 -18.48 -40.70 -1.49
CA LEU A 240 -17.58 -41.84 -1.56
C LEU A 240 -18.37 -43.16 -1.46
N ASN A 241 -17.79 -44.25 -1.97
CA ASN A 241 -18.37 -45.59 -1.83
C ASN A 241 -18.25 -46.08 -0.37
N GLY A 242 -19.08 -47.06 -0.01
CA GLY A 242 -18.83 -47.90 1.17
C GLY A 242 -17.57 -48.75 1.00
N ASP A 243 -17.05 -49.29 2.10
CA ASP A 243 -15.82 -50.10 2.06
C ASP A 243 -16.09 -51.43 1.33
N ASP A 244 -17.26 -52.00 1.55
CA ASP A 244 -17.76 -53.20 0.89
C ASP A 244 -18.72 -52.89 -0.27
N ALA A 245 -18.84 -53.83 -1.21
CA ALA A 245 -19.67 -53.65 -2.41
C ALA A 245 -21.18 -53.51 -2.11
N ASP A 246 -21.62 -54.05 -0.96
CA ASP A 246 -23.01 -54.03 -0.51
C ASP A 246 -23.34 -52.80 0.36
N GLU A 247 -22.33 -52.00 0.73
CA GLU A 247 -22.52 -50.78 1.51
C GLU A 247 -22.88 -49.59 0.61
N GLU A 248 -23.91 -48.84 1.01
CA GLU A 248 -24.29 -47.61 0.32
C GLU A 248 -23.19 -46.55 0.43
N GLY A 249 -23.05 -45.75 -0.63
CA GLY A 249 -22.14 -44.62 -0.62
C GLY A 249 -22.53 -43.58 0.42
N VAL A 250 -21.53 -42.91 0.99
CA VAL A 250 -21.70 -41.92 2.05
C VAL A 250 -21.17 -40.56 1.61
N ALA A 251 -21.89 -39.50 1.97
CA ALA A 251 -21.42 -38.14 1.85
C ALA A 251 -20.39 -37.86 2.97
N VAL A 252 -19.13 -37.73 2.61
CA VAL A 252 -18.02 -37.45 3.54
C VAL A 252 -17.84 -35.95 3.67
N ASP A 253 -18.22 -35.41 4.81
CA ASP A 253 -18.08 -33.98 5.09
C ASP A 253 -16.60 -33.56 5.26
N SER A 254 -16.41 -32.25 5.28
CA SER A 254 -15.15 -31.56 5.58
C SER A 254 -14.47 -32.04 6.85
N TRP A 255 -15.21 -32.28 7.94
CA TRP A 255 -14.65 -32.70 9.23
C TRP A 255 -14.03 -34.08 9.11
N ARG A 256 -14.76 -35.03 8.51
CA ARG A 256 -14.31 -36.40 8.32
C ARG A 256 -13.16 -36.48 7.33
N LEU A 257 -13.22 -35.74 6.22
CA LEU A 257 -12.13 -35.73 5.25
C LEU A 257 -10.86 -35.07 5.83
N ARG A 258 -11.02 -33.99 6.62
CA ARG A 258 -9.90 -33.39 7.35
C ARG A 258 -9.29 -34.37 8.35
N GLN A 259 -10.11 -35.09 9.12
CA GLN A 259 -9.62 -36.11 10.05
C GLN A 259 -8.78 -37.18 9.34
N LEU A 260 -9.19 -37.55 8.13
CA LEU A 260 -8.49 -38.53 7.30
C LEU A 260 -7.16 -38.00 6.73
N LEU A 261 -7.14 -36.78 6.18
CA LEU A 261 -5.99 -36.28 5.42
C LEU A 261 -4.99 -35.47 6.26
N ALA A 262 -5.42 -34.82 7.34
CA ALA A 262 -4.55 -33.99 8.18
C ALA A 262 -3.33 -34.72 8.78
N PRO A 263 -3.43 -36.01 9.21
CA PRO A 263 -2.27 -36.75 9.69
C PRO A 263 -1.13 -36.90 8.67
N HIS A 264 -1.42 -36.72 7.37
CA HIS A 264 -0.45 -36.83 6.29
C HIS A 264 0.01 -35.47 5.75
N ALA A 265 -0.36 -34.34 6.37
CA ALA A 265 -0.06 -32.99 5.85
C ALA A 265 1.45 -32.67 5.76
N ASP A 266 2.28 -33.41 6.48
CA ASP A 266 3.74 -33.33 6.42
C ASP A 266 4.34 -33.91 5.13
N THR A 267 3.55 -34.66 4.35
CA THR A 267 3.98 -35.35 3.13
C THR A 267 3.03 -35.06 1.96
N LEU A 268 1.72 -35.02 2.19
CA LEU A 268 0.68 -34.65 1.25
C LEU A 268 0.66 -33.12 1.02
N ARG A 269 1.26 -32.66 -0.08
CA ARG A 269 1.46 -31.23 -0.40
C ARG A 269 0.39 -30.65 -1.30
N LEU A 270 -0.18 -31.48 -2.18
CA LEU A 270 -1.19 -31.08 -3.14
C LEU A 270 -2.43 -31.98 -3.01
N VAL A 271 -3.59 -31.37 -2.85
CA VAL A 271 -4.87 -32.07 -3.02
C VAL A 271 -5.64 -31.41 -4.16
N VAL A 272 -6.02 -32.18 -5.16
CA VAL A 272 -6.88 -31.74 -6.26
C VAL A 272 -8.26 -32.37 -6.07
N LEU A 273 -9.24 -31.54 -5.70
CA LEU A 273 -10.63 -31.93 -5.54
C LEU A 273 -11.35 -31.71 -6.87
N ALA A 274 -11.35 -32.74 -7.72
CA ALA A 274 -12.18 -32.79 -8.91
C ALA A 274 -13.61 -33.20 -8.55
N ALA A 275 -14.24 -32.37 -7.72
CA ALA A 275 -15.60 -32.59 -7.25
C ALA A 275 -16.39 -31.28 -7.26
N CYS A 276 -17.62 -31.37 -7.76
CA CYS A 276 -18.55 -30.24 -7.87
C CYS A 276 -18.76 -29.58 -6.49
N GLY A 277 -18.60 -28.27 -6.37
CA GLY A 277 -18.89 -27.56 -5.12
C GLY A 277 -18.01 -27.95 -3.92
N SER A 278 -16.86 -28.60 -4.13
CA SER A 278 -15.91 -28.95 -3.05
C SER A 278 -15.34 -27.73 -2.32
N ALA A 279 -15.47 -26.54 -2.90
CA ALA A 279 -15.19 -25.27 -2.25
C ALA A 279 -16.44 -24.40 -1.98
N ASP A 280 -17.64 -24.87 -2.35
CA ASP A 280 -18.92 -24.19 -2.10
C ASP A 280 -19.34 -24.41 -0.65
N GLY A 281 -19.26 -23.37 0.17
CA GLY A 281 -19.80 -23.38 1.51
C GLY A 281 -21.02 -22.49 1.54
N ARG A 282 -22.22 -23.07 1.46
CA ARG A 282 -23.46 -22.27 1.51
C ARG A 282 -24.25 -22.41 2.79
N GLU A 283 -23.97 -23.43 3.58
CA GLU A 283 -24.69 -23.57 4.85
C GLU A 283 -23.75 -23.83 6.03
N PHE A 284 -22.68 -24.63 5.90
CA PHE A 284 -21.88 -24.98 7.08
C PHE A 284 -20.38 -25.27 6.87
N ASP A 285 -19.88 -25.64 5.67
CA ASP A 285 -18.46 -25.95 5.51
C ASP A 285 -17.97 -25.98 4.05
N SER A 286 -16.65 -25.91 3.85
CA SER A 286 -15.95 -26.06 2.58
C SER A 286 -14.77 -27.02 2.77
N VAL A 287 -14.77 -28.12 2.02
CA VAL A 287 -13.73 -29.15 2.13
C VAL A 287 -12.34 -28.56 1.84
N ALA A 288 -12.25 -27.70 0.83
CA ALA A 288 -11.00 -27.03 0.48
C ALA A 288 -10.48 -26.14 1.62
N GLN A 289 -11.36 -25.37 2.28
CA GLN A 289 -11.00 -24.55 3.45
C GLN A 289 -10.52 -25.42 4.62
N ALA A 290 -11.21 -26.52 4.90
CA ALA A 290 -10.86 -27.43 5.99
C ALA A 290 -9.49 -28.09 5.80
N LEU A 291 -9.19 -28.55 4.57
CA LEU A 291 -7.90 -29.13 4.21
C LEU A 291 -6.77 -28.10 4.23
N HIS A 292 -7.01 -26.91 3.68
CA HIS A 292 -6.06 -25.80 3.78
C HIS A 292 -5.75 -25.50 5.24
N ARG A 293 -6.76 -25.30 6.10
CA ARG A 293 -6.58 -25.03 7.54
C ARG A 293 -5.86 -26.14 8.30
N ALA A 294 -5.97 -27.38 7.86
CA ALA A 294 -5.23 -28.51 8.43
C ALA A 294 -3.73 -28.50 8.10
N GLY A 295 -3.27 -27.52 7.30
CA GLY A 295 -1.86 -27.31 7.02
C GLY A 295 -1.34 -28.04 5.78
N ILE A 296 -2.24 -28.61 4.97
CA ILE A 296 -1.91 -29.00 3.59
C ILE A 296 -1.49 -27.73 2.83
N GLN A 297 -0.39 -27.83 2.08
CA GLN A 297 0.24 -26.67 1.45
C GLN A 297 -0.66 -26.04 0.38
N THR A 298 -1.19 -26.87 -0.53
CA THR A 298 -2.00 -26.41 -1.65
C THR A 298 -3.21 -27.30 -1.88
N VAL A 299 -4.36 -26.67 -2.07
CA VAL A 299 -5.60 -27.36 -2.46
C VAL A 299 -6.18 -26.69 -3.70
N VAL A 300 -6.36 -27.45 -4.77
CA VAL A 300 -7.08 -27.03 -5.97
C VAL A 300 -8.48 -27.61 -5.89
N ALA A 301 -9.49 -26.75 -5.99
CA ALA A 301 -10.88 -27.15 -5.89
C ALA A 301 -11.74 -26.28 -6.80
N SER A 302 -13.02 -26.63 -6.97
CA SER A 302 -13.96 -25.79 -7.70
C SER A 302 -15.06 -25.29 -6.79
N ARG A 303 -15.36 -23.99 -6.91
CA ARG A 303 -16.51 -23.32 -6.30
C ARG A 303 -17.81 -23.79 -6.94
N PHE A 304 -17.86 -23.81 -8.27
CA PHE A 304 -19.04 -24.24 -9.02
C PHE A 304 -18.93 -25.73 -9.39
N PRO A 305 -20.03 -26.42 -9.72
CA PRO A 305 -19.96 -27.70 -10.42
C PRO A 305 -19.09 -27.56 -11.69
N LEU A 306 -17.97 -28.29 -11.75
CA LEU A 306 -17.16 -28.36 -12.96
C LEU A 306 -17.90 -29.19 -14.00
N SER A 307 -17.95 -28.71 -15.25
CA SER A 307 -18.41 -29.56 -16.34
C SER A 307 -17.48 -30.78 -16.49
N VAL A 308 -18.01 -31.91 -16.97
CA VAL A 308 -17.22 -33.13 -17.23
C VAL A 308 -16.01 -32.80 -18.12
N GLN A 309 -16.23 -32.04 -19.18
CA GLN A 309 -15.14 -31.62 -20.09
C GLN A 309 -14.16 -30.65 -19.42
N GLY A 310 -14.65 -29.76 -18.56
CA GLY A 310 -13.81 -28.86 -17.76
C GLY A 310 -12.93 -29.61 -16.76
N ALA A 311 -13.47 -30.62 -16.08
CA ALA A 311 -12.74 -31.47 -15.15
C ALA A 311 -11.61 -32.25 -15.87
N ILE A 312 -11.92 -32.85 -17.02
CA ILE A 312 -10.93 -33.56 -17.86
C ILE A 312 -9.85 -32.59 -18.32
N ARG A 313 -10.23 -31.43 -18.86
CA ARG A 313 -9.30 -30.41 -19.36
C ARG A 313 -8.40 -29.87 -18.25
N THR A 314 -8.94 -29.71 -17.04
CA THR A 314 -8.18 -29.31 -15.85
C THR A 314 -7.14 -30.36 -15.50
N ALA A 315 -7.52 -31.64 -15.44
CA ALA A 315 -6.56 -32.72 -15.17
C ALA A 315 -5.46 -32.78 -16.23
N GLN A 316 -5.82 -32.77 -17.52
CA GLN A 316 -4.85 -32.75 -18.62
C GLN A 316 -3.88 -31.58 -18.51
N THR A 317 -4.39 -30.36 -18.36
CA THR A 317 -3.56 -29.15 -18.39
C THR A 317 -2.71 -29.00 -17.13
N LEU A 318 -3.28 -29.26 -15.96
CA LEU A 318 -2.61 -29.09 -14.67
C LEU A 318 -1.44 -30.06 -14.55
N TYR A 319 -1.66 -31.35 -14.82
CA TYR A 319 -0.64 -32.37 -14.67
C TYR A 319 0.40 -32.31 -15.78
N ASP A 320 0.02 -32.05 -17.04
CA ASP A 320 1.00 -31.83 -18.10
C ASP A 320 1.94 -30.65 -17.78
N ALA A 321 1.40 -29.51 -17.35
CA ALA A 321 2.22 -28.37 -16.97
C ALA A 321 3.10 -28.64 -15.74
N ALA A 322 2.54 -29.22 -14.67
CA ALA A 322 3.25 -29.41 -13.42
C ALA A 322 4.31 -30.53 -13.47
N LEU A 323 4.03 -31.63 -14.19
CA LEU A 323 4.92 -32.78 -14.30
C LEU A 323 5.79 -32.70 -15.56
N ALA A 324 5.18 -32.67 -16.74
CA ALA A 324 5.91 -32.78 -18.00
C ALA A 324 6.69 -31.49 -18.33
N GLN A 325 6.07 -30.32 -18.14
CA GLN A 325 6.72 -29.02 -18.37
C GLN A 325 7.49 -28.50 -17.15
N GLN A 326 7.36 -29.15 -15.98
CA GLN A 326 7.96 -28.74 -14.71
C GLN A 326 7.68 -27.28 -14.32
N ALA A 327 6.50 -26.78 -14.70
CA ALA A 327 6.01 -25.46 -14.33
C ALA A 327 5.76 -25.38 -12.81
N THR A 328 5.63 -24.16 -12.29
CA THR A 328 5.10 -23.99 -10.93
C THR A 328 3.63 -24.39 -10.89
N LEU A 329 3.11 -24.80 -9.73
CA LEU A 329 1.69 -25.11 -9.58
C LEU A 329 0.82 -23.89 -9.93
N GLU A 330 1.28 -22.70 -9.56
CA GLU A 330 0.64 -21.43 -9.87
C GLU A 330 0.53 -21.20 -11.39
N ASP A 331 1.59 -21.47 -12.15
CA ASP A 331 1.59 -21.36 -13.62
C ASP A 331 0.70 -22.44 -14.26
N ALA A 332 0.75 -23.67 -13.75
CA ALA A 332 -0.10 -24.78 -14.19
C ALA A 332 -1.59 -24.49 -13.94
N PHE A 333 -1.91 -23.86 -12.82
CA PHE A 333 -3.25 -23.40 -12.47
C PHE A 333 -3.74 -22.28 -13.41
N LEU A 334 -2.91 -21.27 -13.67
CA LEU A 334 -3.24 -20.19 -14.62
C LEU A 334 -3.45 -20.73 -16.04
N LEU A 335 -2.63 -21.68 -16.47
CA LEU A 335 -2.79 -22.35 -17.76
C LEU A 335 -4.12 -23.12 -17.82
N SER A 336 -4.48 -23.82 -16.75
CA SER A 336 -5.76 -24.54 -16.64
C SER A 336 -6.94 -23.59 -16.78
N ARG A 337 -6.94 -22.45 -16.07
CA ARG A 337 -7.99 -21.42 -16.22
C ARG A 337 -8.07 -20.87 -17.65
N LYS A 338 -6.92 -20.60 -18.27
CA LYS A 338 -6.85 -20.14 -19.67
C LYS A 338 -7.44 -21.17 -20.64
N GLN A 339 -7.23 -22.46 -20.41
CA GLN A 339 -7.80 -23.52 -21.25
C GLN A 339 -9.30 -23.70 -21.00
N LEU A 340 -9.78 -23.55 -19.77
CA LEU A 340 -11.20 -23.56 -19.43
C LEU A 340 -11.94 -22.37 -20.08
N ALA A 341 -11.34 -21.18 -20.08
CA ALA A 341 -11.93 -19.97 -20.66
C ALA A 341 -12.18 -20.04 -22.18
N ARG A 342 -11.64 -21.05 -22.87
CA ARG A 342 -11.94 -21.31 -24.29
C ARG A 342 -13.36 -21.82 -24.53
N ASP A 343 -14.01 -22.35 -23.50
CA ASP A 343 -15.42 -22.71 -23.57
C ASP A 343 -16.29 -21.53 -23.12
N ALA A 344 -16.82 -20.79 -24.09
CA ALA A 344 -17.67 -19.62 -23.83
C ALA A 344 -19.03 -19.98 -23.20
N GLY A 345 -19.44 -21.26 -23.22
CA GLY A 345 -20.70 -21.70 -22.65
C GLY A 345 -20.63 -21.94 -21.13
N ARG A 346 -19.41 -21.98 -20.57
CA ARG A 346 -19.16 -22.44 -19.19
C ARG A 346 -18.37 -21.42 -18.38
N LEU A 347 -18.62 -21.40 -17.08
CA LEU A 347 -17.92 -20.55 -16.12
C LEU A 347 -16.84 -21.32 -15.32
N ASP A 348 -16.46 -22.51 -15.78
CA ASP A 348 -15.50 -23.40 -15.11
C ASP A 348 -14.18 -22.67 -14.75
N TRP A 349 -13.72 -21.76 -15.61
CA TRP A 349 -12.48 -21.00 -15.42
C TRP A 349 -12.54 -20.03 -14.22
N ALA A 350 -13.71 -19.50 -13.88
CA ALA A 350 -13.90 -18.62 -12.73
C ALA A 350 -14.31 -19.41 -11.47
N GLY A 351 -14.79 -20.65 -11.65
CA GLY A 351 -15.07 -21.59 -10.57
C GLY A 351 -13.83 -22.25 -9.97
N LEU A 352 -12.77 -22.45 -10.77
CA LEU A 352 -11.54 -23.09 -10.30
C LEU A 352 -10.77 -22.20 -9.30
N GLN A 353 -10.51 -22.72 -8.10
CA GLN A 353 -9.88 -22.01 -6.98
C GLN A 353 -8.58 -22.68 -6.54
N LEU A 354 -7.63 -21.85 -6.09
CA LEU A 354 -6.38 -22.27 -5.46
C LEU A 354 -6.33 -21.78 -4.01
N TYR A 355 -6.33 -22.71 -3.06
CA TYR A 355 -6.04 -22.41 -1.67
C TYR A 355 -4.54 -22.59 -1.40
N ALA A 356 -3.87 -21.49 -1.07
CA ALA A 356 -2.42 -21.44 -0.84
C ALA A 356 -2.07 -20.22 0.01
N ARG A 357 -1.00 -20.30 0.81
CA ARG A 357 -0.59 -19.21 1.71
C ARG A 357 0.36 -18.25 1.03
N ALA A 358 0.25 -16.96 1.32
CA ALA A 358 1.23 -15.98 0.91
C ALA A 358 2.64 -16.27 1.45
N ALA A 359 2.72 -16.82 2.66
CA ALA A 359 3.98 -17.22 3.29
C ALA A 359 4.72 -18.33 2.54
N ASP A 360 4.03 -19.17 1.76
CA ASP A 360 4.64 -20.25 0.99
C ASP A 360 5.27 -19.78 -0.34
N GLY A 361 5.11 -18.49 -0.68
CA GLY A 361 5.59 -17.93 -1.95
C GLY A 361 4.62 -18.17 -3.10
N HIS A 362 5.14 -18.27 -4.32
CA HIS A 362 4.36 -18.43 -5.58
C HIS A 362 5.09 -19.31 -6.60
N GLN A 363 6.00 -20.17 -6.12
CA GLN A 363 6.81 -21.06 -6.97
C GLN A 363 6.70 -22.50 -6.49
N THR A 364 5.48 -22.93 -6.19
CA THR A 364 5.22 -24.22 -5.57
C THR A 364 5.49 -25.35 -6.56
N ARG A 365 6.27 -26.35 -6.15
CA ARG A 365 6.66 -27.49 -7.00
C ARG A 365 6.46 -28.82 -6.24
N PRO A 366 5.23 -29.34 -6.16
CA PRO A 366 4.93 -30.53 -5.36
C PRO A 366 5.64 -31.79 -5.88
N PHE A 367 5.90 -31.86 -7.19
CA PHE A 367 6.54 -33.00 -7.85
C PHE A 367 8.07 -32.88 -8.00
N ARG A 368 8.71 -31.85 -7.43
CA ARG A 368 10.18 -31.74 -7.47
C ARG A 368 10.77 -32.21 -6.14
N ALA A 369 11.79 -33.06 -6.19
CA ALA A 369 12.62 -33.31 -5.02
C ALA A 369 13.26 -31.98 -4.58
N PRO A 370 13.25 -31.62 -3.29
CA PRO A 370 14.05 -30.49 -2.81
C PRO A 370 15.50 -30.79 -3.20
N ALA A 371 16.17 -29.81 -3.79
CA ALA A 371 17.56 -29.98 -4.19
C ALA A 371 18.35 -30.45 -2.97
N VAL A 372 19.01 -31.60 -3.09
CA VAL A 372 20.10 -31.95 -2.20
C VAL A 372 21.23 -31.03 -2.64
N ASP A 373 21.55 -30.02 -1.83
CA ASP A 373 22.73 -29.18 -2.05
C ASP A 373 23.97 -30.08 -1.91
N ALA A 374 24.40 -30.64 -3.04
CA ALA A 374 25.66 -31.34 -3.20
C ALA A 374 26.82 -30.33 -3.33
N ALA A 375 26.96 -29.46 -2.33
CA ALA A 375 28.01 -28.44 -2.26
C ALA A 375 28.54 -28.29 -0.83
N GLU A 376 29.03 -29.38 -0.24
CA GLU A 376 29.96 -29.33 0.90
C GLU A 376 31.13 -30.30 0.68
N VAL A 377 31.88 -30.08 -0.39
CA VAL A 377 33.29 -30.47 -0.48
C VAL A 377 34.04 -29.29 -1.12
N GLU A 378 34.95 -28.71 -0.35
CA GLU A 378 35.96 -27.70 -0.71
C GLU A 378 35.52 -26.23 -0.93
N GLY A 379 35.70 -25.43 0.13
CA GLY A 379 36.54 -24.22 0.04
C GLY A 379 35.93 -22.91 -0.48
N THR A 380 34.89 -22.37 0.16
CA THR A 380 34.66 -20.91 0.33
C THR A 380 33.56 -20.67 1.37
N PRO A 381 33.64 -19.66 2.25
CA PRO A 381 32.78 -19.57 3.43
C PRO A 381 31.32 -19.34 3.04
N SER A 382 30.46 -20.25 3.47
CA SER A 382 29.03 -20.30 3.18
C SER A 382 28.24 -19.26 3.98
N ALA A 383 27.22 -18.70 3.34
CA ALA A 383 26.17 -17.94 4.01
C ALA A 383 25.04 -18.90 4.40
N GLY A 384 24.83 -19.07 5.71
CA GLY A 384 23.50 -19.41 6.25
C GLY A 384 23.35 -20.76 6.96
N ALA A 385 24.24 -21.11 7.88
CA ALA A 385 23.83 -21.96 9.00
C ALA A 385 22.71 -21.21 9.74
N ARG A 386 21.45 -21.65 9.59
CA ARG A 386 20.35 -21.12 10.40
C ARG A 386 20.61 -21.52 11.84
N VAL A 387 20.84 -20.52 12.69
CA VAL A 387 20.94 -20.74 14.12
C VAL A 387 19.57 -21.22 14.62
N ASP A 388 19.54 -22.43 15.18
CA ASP A 388 18.35 -23.03 15.78
C ASP A 388 18.07 -22.34 17.12
N LEU A 389 17.25 -21.29 17.09
CA LEU A 389 16.96 -20.44 18.24
C LEU A 389 16.30 -21.23 19.39
N ASP A 390 15.58 -22.31 19.08
CA ASP A 390 14.87 -23.14 20.06
C ASP A 390 15.82 -23.99 20.91
N ARG A 391 17.09 -24.09 20.50
CA ARG A 391 18.16 -24.82 21.22
C ARG A 391 19.10 -23.91 22.00
N LEU A 392 18.99 -22.61 21.84
CA LEU A 392 19.84 -21.66 22.55
C LEU A 392 19.26 -21.37 23.94
N ASP A 393 20.12 -21.40 24.95
CA ASP A 393 19.78 -20.89 26.27
C ASP A 393 19.81 -19.35 26.28
N LEU A 394 19.32 -18.74 27.37
CA LEU A 394 19.23 -17.28 27.49
C LEU A 394 20.58 -16.57 27.26
N PRO A 395 21.73 -17.02 27.83
CA PRO A 395 23.04 -16.43 27.53
C PRO A 395 23.43 -16.51 26.05
N ALA A 396 23.21 -17.65 25.39
CA ALA A 396 23.55 -17.80 23.98
C ALA A 396 22.64 -16.97 23.06
N LEU A 397 21.37 -16.77 23.43
CA LEU A 397 20.46 -15.86 22.73
C LEU A 397 20.90 -14.39 22.87
N LEU A 398 21.39 -13.98 24.05
CA LEU A 398 21.94 -12.63 24.26
C LEU A 398 23.23 -12.42 23.46
N ASP A 399 24.14 -13.40 23.43
CA ASP A 399 25.35 -13.32 22.61
C ASP A 399 25.03 -13.26 21.11
N LEU A 400 24.08 -14.07 20.63
CA LEU A 400 23.61 -13.98 19.25
C LEU A 400 22.98 -12.62 18.94
N GLN A 401 22.18 -12.07 19.87
CA GLN A 401 21.61 -10.74 19.73
C GLN A 401 22.71 -9.66 19.60
N ASP A 402 23.76 -9.73 20.41
CA ASP A 402 24.90 -8.82 20.35
C ASP A 402 25.71 -8.99 19.05
N GLN A 403 25.93 -10.23 18.59
CA GLN A 403 26.57 -10.52 17.31
C GLN A 403 25.77 -9.95 16.13
N VAL A 404 24.45 -10.14 16.11
CA VAL A 404 23.57 -9.59 15.07
C VAL A 404 23.58 -8.06 15.13
N ARG A 405 23.48 -7.47 16.32
CA ARG A 405 23.55 -6.02 16.49
C ARG A 405 24.88 -5.44 16.00
N SER A 406 26.00 -6.10 16.31
CA SER A 406 27.34 -5.72 15.84
C SER A 406 27.49 -5.89 14.33
N ALA A 407 26.95 -6.96 13.74
CA ALA A 407 26.93 -7.18 12.29
C ALA A 407 26.06 -6.14 11.57
N LEU A 408 24.92 -5.75 12.15
CA LEU A 408 24.07 -4.68 11.62
C LEU A 408 24.78 -3.33 11.68
N ALA A 409 25.38 -3.01 12.83
CA ALA A 409 26.14 -1.78 13.03
C ALA A 409 27.30 -1.66 12.03
N SER A 410 28.15 -2.68 11.95
CA SER A 410 29.33 -2.66 11.06
C SER A 410 29.00 -2.60 9.57
N ARG A 411 27.86 -3.14 9.14
CA ARG A 411 27.52 -3.28 7.71
C ARG A 411 26.55 -2.24 7.18
N PHE A 412 25.64 -1.75 8.03
CA PHE A 412 24.50 -0.95 7.57
C PHE A 412 24.37 0.37 8.34
N GLU A 413 25.16 0.60 9.39
CA GLU A 413 25.11 1.86 10.11
C GLU A 413 25.75 2.99 9.30
N SER A 414 25.00 4.08 9.15
CA SER A 414 25.43 5.28 8.45
C SER A 414 24.91 6.51 9.18
N GLN A 415 25.71 7.57 9.19
CA GLN A 415 25.26 8.88 9.65
C GLN A 415 24.59 9.61 8.48
N GLN A 416 23.32 9.95 8.63
CA GLN A 416 22.59 10.69 7.59
C GLN A 416 21.83 11.87 8.17
N ALA A 417 21.63 12.86 7.30
CA ALA A 417 20.67 13.93 7.55
C ALA A 417 19.29 13.45 7.13
N LEU A 418 18.30 13.66 7.98
CA LEU A 418 16.91 13.30 7.75
C LEU A 418 16.07 14.56 7.76
N LEU A 419 15.17 14.65 6.80
CA LEU A 419 14.15 15.68 6.71
C LEU A 419 12.78 15.01 6.77
N CYS A 420 11.90 15.50 7.63
CA CYS A 420 10.51 15.08 7.71
C CYS A 420 9.64 16.30 7.40
N VAL A 421 8.68 16.14 6.49
CA VAL A 421 7.71 17.16 6.11
C VAL A 421 6.34 16.61 6.47
N GLU A 422 5.65 17.26 7.40
CA GLU A 422 4.29 16.90 7.81
C GLU A 422 3.30 17.87 7.17
N LEU A 423 2.31 17.37 6.43
CA LEU A 423 1.20 18.21 5.96
C LEU A 423 0.26 18.50 7.13
N ALA A 424 -0.07 19.77 7.33
CA ALA A 424 -1.03 20.19 8.35
C ALA A 424 -2.46 20.12 7.78
N GLU A 425 -3.40 19.62 8.58
CA GLU A 425 -4.83 19.74 8.26
C GLU A 425 -5.24 21.21 8.30
N VAL A 426 -5.77 21.72 7.18
CA VAL A 426 -6.43 23.02 7.13
C VAL A 426 -7.91 22.77 7.44
N ASP A 427 -8.49 23.52 8.38
CA ASP A 427 -9.85 23.41 8.98
C ASP A 427 -11.05 23.28 8.00
N PHE A 428 -10.83 23.19 6.70
CA PHE A 428 -11.85 23.03 5.66
C PHE A 428 -11.95 21.61 5.07
N ARG A 429 -11.28 20.59 5.65
CA ARG A 429 -11.34 19.22 5.13
C ARG A 429 -11.42 18.16 6.24
N ALA A 430 -12.36 17.24 6.08
CA ALA A 430 -12.06 15.84 6.39
C ALA A 430 -11.07 15.35 5.32
N SER A 431 -9.79 15.19 5.66
CA SER A 431 -8.75 14.88 4.69
C SER A 431 -8.78 13.39 4.30
N LEU A 432 -8.96 13.13 3.01
CA LEU A 432 -8.68 11.82 2.39
C LEU A 432 -7.19 11.80 1.99
N PRO A 433 -6.46 10.69 2.22
CA PRO A 433 -5.13 10.50 1.62
C PRO A 433 -5.25 10.50 0.08
N ASP A 434 -4.37 11.22 -0.62
CA ASP A 434 -4.35 11.47 -2.10
C ASP A 434 -5.19 12.67 -2.61
N SER A 435 -5.22 13.76 -1.86
CA SER A 435 -5.62 15.07 -2.39
C SER A 435 -4.61 15.62 -3.42
N SER A 436 -5.04 16.51 -4.33
CA SER A 436 -4.17 17.29 -5.24
C SER A 436 -2.95 17.87 -4.51
N VAL A 437 -3.17 18.34 -3.27
CA VAL A 437 -2.19 18.93 -2.37
C VAL A 437 -1.11 17.93 -1.94
N HIS A 438 -1.47 16.69 -1.57
CA HIS A 438 -0.51 15.65 -1.19
C HIS A 438 0.44 15.31 -2.34
N ARG A 439 -0.13 15.06 -3.52
CA ARG A 439 0.65 14.74 -4.73
C ARG A 439 1.57 15.88 -5.11
N ARG A 440 1.09 17.12 -4.99
CA ARG A 440 1.88 18.31 -5.28
C ARG A 440 3.01 18.51 -4.27
N CYS A 441 2.74 18.35 -2.97
CA CYS A 441 3.75 18.43 -1.92
C CYS A 441 4.87 17.41 -2.12
N HIS A 442 4.51 16.15 -2.40
CA HIS A 442 5.48 15.11 -2.74
C HIS A 442 6.31 15.47 -3.96
N GLY A 443 5.66 15.95 -5.05
CA GLY A 443 6.36 16.37 -6.26
C GLY A 443 7.38 17.48 -6.00
N LEU A 444 6.99 18.51 -5.25
CA LEU A 444 7.88 19.62 -4.87
C LEU A 444 9.07 19.14 -4.04
N LEU A 445 8.84 18.24 -3.07
CA LEU A 445 9.93 17.71 -2.23
C LEU A 445 10.92 16.86 -3.03
N ASP A 446 10.43 16.06 -3.98
CA ASP A 446 11.26 15.24 -4.84
C ASP A 446 12.13 16.11 -5.77
N GLU A 447 11.51 17.11 -6.41
CA GLU A 447 12.17 18.09 -7.30
C GLU A 447 13.33 18.82 -6.60
N VAL A 448 13.16 19.23 -5.34
CA VAL A 448 14.19 19.96 -4.58
C VAL A 448 15.19 19.05 -3.87
N SER A 449 14.85 17.78 -3.64
CA SER A 449 15.74 16.81 -3.00
C SER A 449 16.86 16.34 -3.95
N ALA A 450 16.53 16.07 -5.22
CA ALA A 450 17.45 15.49 -6.19
C ALA A 450 18.75 16.32 -6.41
N PRO A 451 18.74 17.67 -6.55
CA PRO A 451 19.94 18.50 -6.69
C PRO A 451 20.89 18.45 -5.48
N HIS A 452 20.42 17.95 -4.35
CA HIS A 452 21.16 17.89 -3.09
C HIS A 452 21.53 16.46 -2.71
N SER A 453 21.45 15.53 -3.66
CA SER A 453 21.66 14.09 -3.43
C SER A 453 20.75 13.54 -2.33
N GLY A 454 19.57 14.15 -2.19
CA GLY A 454 18.51 13.70 -1.32
C GLY A 454 17.61 12.72 -2.03
N ARG A 455 16.96 11.85 -1.27
CA ARG A 455 15.87 11.01 -1.78
C ARG A 455 14.78 10.87 -0.74
N ILE A 456 13.53 10.81 -1.19
CA ILE A 456 12.41 10.39 -0.37
C ILE A 456 12.53 8.87 -0.16
N PHE A 457 12.48 8.41 1.08
CA PHE A 457 12.59 6.98 1.42
C PHE A 457 11.32 6.42 2.07
N ALA A 458 10.42 7.29 2.55
CA ALA A 458 9.14 6.90 3.11
C ALA A 458 8.11 8.01 2.93
N ALA A 459 6.87 7.61 2.68
CA ALA A 459 5.66 8.43 2.77
C ALA A 459 4.66 7.65 3.63
N GLN A 460 4.15 8.26 4.70
CA GLN A 460 3.26 7.63 5.66
C GLN A 460 2.14 8.61 6.05
N GLY A 461 0.95 8.42 5.48
CA GLY A 461 -0.14 9.40 5.64
C GLY A 461 0.27 10.77 5.10
N ASP A 462 0.22 11.76 5.97
CA ASP A 462 0.52 13.18 5.70
C ASP A 462 2.02 13.50 5.90
N SER A 463 2.83 12.48 6.22
CA SER A 463 4.26 12.60 6.52
C SER A 463 5.14 12.12 5.36
N LEU A 464 6.03 12.99 4.87
CA LEU A 464 7.06 12.67 3.87
C LEU A 464 8.45 12.69 4.50
N ARG A 465 9.27 11.67 4.24
CA ARG A 465 10.62 11.56 4.82
C ARG A 465 11.68 11.39 3.75
N ALA A 466 12.69 12.24 3.82
CA ALA A 466 13.83 12.25 2.92
C ALA A 466 15.15 12.13 3.69
N CYS A 467 16.14 11.50 3.07
CA CYS A 467 17.50 11.41 3.62
C CYS A 467 18.53 12.04 2.69
N TYR A 468 19.59 12.58 3.29
CA TYR A 468 20.63 13.37 2.62
C TYR A 468 22.01 13.02 3.18
N PRO A 469 23.08 13.19 2.39
CA PRO A 469 24.45 12.86 2.81
C PRO A 469 25.03 13.85 3.83
N SER A 470 24.45 15.04 4.00
CA SER A 470 24.92 16.03 4.98
C SER A 470 23.80 16.93 5.48
N SER A 471 23.94 17.44 6.72
CA SER A 471 23.01 18.43 7.29
C SER A 471 22.89 19.69 6.42
N LYS A 472 23.99 20.10 5.78
CA LYS A 472 24.02 21.23 4.83
C LYS A 472 23.18 20.96 3.57
N ALA A 473 23.21 19.73 3.04
CA ALA A 473 22.43 19.34 1.86
C ALA A 473 20.94 19.31 2.18
N ALA A 474 20.57 18.69 3.29
CA ALA A 474 19.18 18.68 3.78
C ALA A 474 18.64 20.08 4.04
N LEU A 475 19.42 20.96 4.68
CA LEU A 475 19.02 22.33 4.91
C LEU A 475 18.78 23.11 3.60
N ARG A 476 19.63 22.93 2.59
CA ARG A 476 19.44 23.57 1.28
C ARG A 476 18.18 23.07 0.58
N ALA A 477 17.92 21.76 0.67
CA ALA A 477 16.68 21.18 0.16
C ALA A 477 15.46 21.72 0.89
N ALA A 478 15.51 21.82 2.22
CA ALA A 478 14.42 22.38 3.03
C ALA A 478 14.13 23.85 2.67
N LEU A 479 15.15 24.69 2.52
CA LEU A 479 14.97 26.08 2.12
C LEU A 479 14.42 26.20 0.68
N SER A 480 14.92 25.36 -0.24
CA SER A 480 14.40 25.31 -1.62
C SER A 480 12.95 24.82 -1.67
N PHE A 481 12.58 23.89 -0.78
CA PHE A 481 11.23 23.40 -0.60
C PHE A 481 10.29 24.50 -0.08
N ILE A 482 10.71 25.25 0.94
CA ILE A 482 9.95 26.39 1.47
C ILE A 482 9.69 27.42 0.36
N ASP A 483 10.71 27.77 -0.43
CA ASP A 483 10.58 28.66 -1.58
C ASP A 483 9.59 28.13 -2.64
N ALA A 484 9.65 26.83 -2.94
CA ALA A 484 8.76 26.18 -3.91
C ALA A 484 7.31 26.12 -3.43
N VAL A 485 7.09 25.83 -2.14
CA VAL A 485 5.76 25.86 -1.50
C VAL A 485 5.21 27.28 -1.49
N THR A 486 6.04 28.29 -1.16
CA THR A 486 5.62 29.71 -1.16
C THR A 486 5.15 30.14 -2.56
N ASP A 487 5.91 29.81 -3.60
CA ASP A 487 5.56 30.13 -4.99
C ASP A 487 4.29 29.39 -5.46
N HIS A 488 4.11 28.14 -5.04
CA HIS A 488 2.90 27.37 -5.32
C HIS A 488 1.69 27.99 -4.63
N ASN A 489 1.78 28.28 -3.34
CA ASN A 489 0.70 28.85 -2.53
C ASN A 489 0.27 30.24 -3.04
N TYR A 490 1.23 31.07 -3.47
CA TYR A 490 0.95 32.39 -4.04
C TYR A 490 0.00 32.31 -5.26
N ARG A 491 0.16 31.28 -6.11
CA ARG A 491 -0.65 31.08 -7.32
C ARG A 491 -1.91 30.26 -7.11
N SER A 492 -2.02 29.58 -5.96
CA SER A 492 -3.09 28.63 -5.69
C SER A 492 -4.31 29.31 -5.07
N ALA A 493 -5.47 28.67 -5.24
CA ALA A 493 -6.65 28.94 -4.43
C ALA A 493 -6.41 28.44 -2.99
N ARG A 494 -7.23 28.91 -2.02
CA ARG A 494 -7.02 28.62 -0.59
C ARG A 494 -7.11 27.12 -0.30
N GLU A 495 -7.98 26.39 -1.00
CA GLU A 495 -8.18 24.94 -0.88
C GLU A 495 -7.03 24.07 -1.44
N ASP A 496 -6.18 24.63 -2.31
CA ASP A 496 -5.07 23.94 -2.96
C ASP A 496 -3.70 24.30 -2.35
N GLN A 497 -3.71 25.02 -1.22
CA GLN A 497 -2.49 25.41 -0.53
C GLN A 497 -1.87 24.26 0.24
N ILE A 498 -0.54 24.24 0.21
CA ILE A 498 0.28 23.31 0.95
C ILE A 498 0.70 24.01 2.24
N VAL A 499 0.17 23.55 3.37
CA VAL A 499 0.63 23.95 4.70
C VAL A 499 1.38 22.77 5.30
N VAL A 500 2.62 23.00 5.69
CA VAL A 500 3.50 21.95 6.21
C VAL A 500 4.28 22.42 7.42
N SER A 501 4.68 21.49 8.27
CA SER A 501 5.76 21.66 9.24
C SER A 501 6.95 20.80 8.83
N ILE A 502 8.16 21.21 9.21
CA ILE A 502 9.40 20.54 8.79
C ILE A 502 10.29 20.26 9.99
N GLY A 503 10.69 19.00 10.13
CA GLY A 503 11.69 18.55 11.08
C GLY A 503 12.99 18.15 10.37
N HIS A 504 14.13 18.54 10.94
CA HIS A 504 15.45 18.17 10.42
C HIS A 504 16.34 17.64 11.53
N HIS A 505 16.92 16.47 11.28
CA HIS A 505 17.74 15.75 12.25
C HIS A 505 19.01 15.19 11.61
N TRP A 506 20.07 15.09 12.39
CA TRP A 506 21.28 14.35 12.04
C TRP A 506 21.50 13.24 13.04
N GLY A 507 21.56 11.99 12.56
CA GLY A 507 21.77 10.86 13.45
C GLY A 507 22.10 9.56 12.72
N THR A 508 22.29 8.54 13.55
CA THR A 508 22.58 7.18 13.11
C THR A 508 21.34 6.52 12.52
N VAL A 509 21.47 5.97 11.32
CA VAL A 509 20.47 5.12 10.68
C VAL A 509 21.09 3.80 10.23
N LEU A 510 20.26 2.75 10.19
CA LEU A 510 20.58 1.52 9.47
C LEU A 510 20.01 1.64 8.05
N THR A 511 20.89 1.53 7.05
CA THR A 511 20.49 1.64 5.65
C THR A 511 21.30 0.74 4.73
N ASN A 512 20.63 0.19 3.72
CA ASN A 512 21.25 -0.52 2.59
C ASN A 512 21.10 0.28 1.28
N GLY A 513 20.83 1.58 1.37
CA GLY A 513 20.56 2.46 0.22
C GLY A 513 19.11 2.41 -0.29
N LYS A 514 18.30 1.41 0.08
CA LYS A 514 16.86 1.36 -0.21
C LYS A 514 16.03 1.64 1.04
N LEU A 515 16.19 0.81 2.07
CA LEU A 515 15.56 0.98 3.38
C LEU A 515 16.37 1.95 4.25
N VAL A 516 15.68 2.77 5.04
CA VAL A 516 16.28 3.60 6.10
C VAL A 516 15.45 3.39 7.37
N THR A 517 16.09 2.93 8.44
CA THR A 517 15.43 2.68 9.73
C THR A 517 16.34 3.04 10.89
N GLY A 518 15.77 3.14 12.09
CA GLY A 518 16.51 3.39 13.33
C GLY A 518 15.98 4.59 14.13
N PRO A 519 16.55 4.83 15.32
CA PRO A 519 16.05 5.84 16.25
C PRO A 519 16.01 7.26 15.67
N ALA A 520 16.95 7.61 14.79
CA ALA A 520 17.00 8.90 14.12
C ALA A 520 15.76 9.16 13.22
N VAL A 521 15.18 8.11 12.61
CA VAL A 521 13.96 8.22 11.79
C VAL A 521 12.75 8.58 12.64
N SER A 522 12.63 7.96 13.83
CA SER A 522 11.58 8.32 14.77
C SER A 522 11.80 9.71 15.38
N ALA A 523 13.05 10.10 15.63
CA ALA A 523 13.38 11.42 16.16
C ALA A 523 12.98 12.55 15.19
N VAL A 524 13.32 12.43 13.89
CA VAL A 524 12.97 13.48 12.92
C VAL A 524 11.46 13.63 12.74
N ALA A 525 10.70 12.53 12.82
CA ALA A 525 9.24 12.57 12.74
C ALA A 525 8.64 13.35 13.92
N ARG A 526 9.09 13.07 15.15
CA ARG A 526 8.65 13.85 16.33
C ARG A 526 9.04 15.33 16.24
N ILE A 527 10.20 15.65 15.65
CA ILE A 527 10.60 17.05 15.45
C ILE A 527 9.62 17.77 14.53
N ALA A 528 9.17 17.12 13.44
CA ALA A 528 8.17 17.70 12.55
C ALA A 528 6.79 17.81 13.22
N GLU A 529 6.42 16.85 14.07
CA GLU A 529 5.16 16.87 14.82
C GLU A 529 5.08 18.01 15.85
N VAL A 530 6.19 18.34 16.52
CA VAL A 530 6.28 19.49 17.44
C VAL A 530 6.40 20.81 16.67
N ALA A 531 6.91 20.80 15.45
CA ALA A 531 7.00 21.99 14.62
C ALA A 531 5.59 22.50 14.28
N GLY A 532 5.31 23.77 14.58
CA GLY A 532 4.06 24.40 14.19
C GLY A 532 3.91 24.54 12.67
N SER A 533 2.71 24.86 12.20
CA SER A 533 2.46 25.11 10.77
C SER A 533 3.39 26.20 10.24
N SER A 534 4.03 25.94 9.11
CA SER A 534 5.05 26.81 8.52
C SER A 534 6.23 27.08 9.45
N GLN A 535 6.70 26.06 10.16
CA GLN A 535 7.95 26.11 10.94
C GLN A 535 8.93 25.03 10.52
N LEU A 536 10.22 25.36 10.60
CA LEU A 536 11.33 24.44 10.40
C LEU A 536 12.10 24.30 11.72
N LEU A 537 11.99 23.12 12.35
CA LEU A 537 12.74 22.79 13.56
C LEU A 537 13.94 21.89 13.24
N LEU A 538 15.05 22.16 13.90
CA LEU A 538 16.32 21.48 13.74
C LEU A 538 16.75 20.94 15.11
N SER A 539 17.26 19.71 15.19
CA SER A 539 17.94 19.27 16.41
C SER A 539 19.30 19.96 16.58
N GLN A 540 19.80 20.05 17.81
CA GLN A 540 21.16 20.55 18.10
C GLN A 540 22.25 19.83 17.29
N HIS A 541 22.12 18.50 17.11
CA HIS A 541 23.04 17.72 16.28
C HIS A 541 23.07 18.16 14.81
N ALA A 542 21.92 18.54 14.27
CA ALA A 542 21.80 19.05 12.92
C ALA A 542 22.33 20.48 12.81
N LEU A 543 22.03 21.33 13.80
CA LEU A 543 22.47 22.72 13.92
C LEU A 543 24.01 22.84 13.86
N HIS A 544 24.72 22.01 14.63
CA HIS A 544 26.19 22.06 14.66
C HIS A 544 26.86 21.70 13.32
N ARG A 545 26.11 21.13 12.37
CA ARG A 545 26.60 20.65 11.06
C ARG A 545 26.18 21.54 9.89
N ILE A 546 25.55 22.68 10.15
CA ILE A 546 25.21 23.70 9.14
C ILE A 546 26.13 24.93 9.28
N PRO A 547 26.22 25.83 8.28
CA PRO A 547 27.11 27.00 8.35
C PRO A 547 26.80 27.93 9.53
N LYS A 548 27.84 28.52 10.15
CA LYS A 548 27.73 29.42 11.31
C LYS A 548 26.81 30.63 11.09
N VAL A 549 26.80 31.18 9.88
CA VAL A 549 25.91 32.28 9.50
C VAL A 549 24.44 31.88 9.62
N THR A 550 24.10 30.64 9.27
CA THR A 550 22.73 30.13 9.40
C THR A 550 22.42 29.72 10.83
N GLN A 551 23.39 29.18 11.58
CA GLN A 551 23.22 28.91 13.02
C GLN A 551 22.82 30.17 13.80
N ALA A 552 23.38 31.32 13.44
CA ALA A 552 23.08 32.61 14.07
C ALA A 552 21.62 33.10 13.83
N LEU A 553 20.91 32.52 12.87
CA LEU A 553 19.50 32.81 12.62
C LEU A 553 18.56 31.90 13.41
N CYS A 554 19.08 30.84 14.00
CA CYS A 554 18.27 29.87 14.72
C CYS A 554 18.03 30.32 16.16
N THR A 555 16.79 30.14 16.65
CA THR A 555 16.41 30.44 18.03
C THR A 555 16.09 29.15 18.79
N PRO A 556 16.57 28.98 20.04
CA PRO A 556 16.21 27.81 20.84
C PRO A 556 14.70 27.79 21.12
N VAL A 557 14.12 26.59 21.12
CA VAL A 557 12.70 26.35 21.41
C VAL A 557 12.58 25.71 22.79
N THR A 558 11.56 26.09 23.56
CA THR A 558 11.34 25.57 24.92
C THR A 558 10.79 24.16 24.95
N GLU A 559 10.20 23.69 23.86
CA GLU A 559 9.72 22.32 23.71
C GLU A 559 10.90 21.37 23.49
N SER A 560 11.00 20.33 24.34
CA SER A 560 11.94 19.23 24.16
C SER A 560 11.20 17.96 23.74
N ILE A 561 11.86 17.13 22.93
CA ILE A 561 11.33 15.82 22.51
C ILE A 561 12.12 14.74 23.25
N GLY A 562 11.52 14.25 24.34
CA GLY A 562 12.19 13.35 25.29
C GLY A 562 13.28 14.06 26.11
N ASP A 563 14.03 13.29 26.90
CA ASP A 563 14.90 13.83 27.95
C ASP A 563 16.23 14.45 27.47
N GLU A 564 16.57 14.41 26.16
CA GLU A 564 17.92 14.80 25.69
C GLU A 564 18.00 15.60 24.37
N LEU A 565 16.90 15.91 23.68
CA LEU A 565 16.97 16.55 22.35
C LEU A 565 16.57 18.04 22.37
N GLU A 566 17.57 18.93 22.38
CA GLU A 566 17.37 20.38 22.21
C GLU A 566 16.97 20.72 20.76
N LEU A 567 15.97 21.60 20.62
CA LEU A 567 15.41 22.04 19.35
C LEU A 567 15.68 23.53 19.09
N TYR A 568 15.85 23.84 17.82
CA TYR A 568 16.10 25.19 17.33
C TYR A 568 15.19 25.47 16.14
N SER A 569 14.48 26.59 16.18
CA SER A 569 13.66 27.07 15.06
C SER A 569 14.50 27.89 14.10
N LEU A 570 14.38 27.61 12.81
CA LEU A 570 14.89 28.46 11.74
C LEU A 570 13.71 29.19 11.08
N PRO A 571 13.81 30.50 10.82
CA PRO A 571 12.75 31.25 10.16
C PRO A 571 12.27 30.61 8.85
N TRP A 572 10.96 30.63 8.66
CA TRP A 572 10.30 30.17 7.43
C TRP A 572 10.56 31.16 6.31
N GLY A 573 11.70 31.04 5.61
CA GLY A 573 12.14 31.96 4.55
C GLY A 573 12.75 33.27 5.05
N ASP A 574 12.98 34.22 4.14
CA ASP A 574 13.47 35.56 4.52
C ASP A 574 12.32 36.38 5.11
N GLU A 575 12.49 36.80 6.36
CA GLU A 575 11.52 37.62 7.08
C GLU A 575 11.87 39.11 7.04
N ARG A 576 13.06 39.45 6.50
CA ARG A 576 13.49 40.83 6.36
C ARG A 576 12.58 41.55 5.36
N GLY A 577 11.81 42.51 5.86
CA GLY A 577 10.87 43.29 5.05
C GLY A 577 9.44 42.77 5.05
N LEU A 578 9.11 41.72 5.82
CA LEU A 578 7.73 41.33 6.06
C LEU A 578 7.12 42.16 7.20
N ALA A 579 5.88 42.59 6.98
CA ALA A 579 5.05 43.05 8.07
C ALA A 579 4.72 41.88 8.99
N ARG A 580 4.80 42.12 10.31
CA ARG A 580 4.47 41.14 11.36
C ARG A 580 3.27 41.55 12.19
N GLN A 581 2.91 42.82 12.13
CA GLN A 581 1.79 43.37 12.86
C GLN A 581 1.03 44.33 11.96
N VAL A 582 -0.24 44.53 12.28
CA VAL A 582 -1.11 45.52 11.64
C VAL A 582 -1.79 46.32 12.74
N ARG A 583 -1.75 47.64 12.64
CA ARG A 583 -2.48 48.55 13.51
C ARG A 583 -3.70 49.08 12.77
N ILE A 584 -4.86 49.02 13.40
CA ILE A 584 -6.09 49.66 12.95
C ILE A 584 -6.09 51.07 13.57
N GLU A 585 -5.98 52.12 12.75
CA GLU A 585 -5.81 53.49 13.26
C GLU A 585 -7.06 54.00 13.98
N GLU A 586 -8.26 53.59 13.53
CA GLU A 586 -9.52 54.07 14.10
C GLU A 586 -9.85 53.48 15.47
N SER A 587 -9.45 52.24 15.75
CA SER A 587 -9.62 51.61 17.06
C SER A 587 -8.36 51.69 17.93
N GLY A 588 -7.19 51.95 17.33
CA GLY A 588 -5.88 51.85 17.96
C GLY A 588 -5.42 50.41 18.20
N GLU A 589 -6.22 49.41 17.81
CA GLU A 589 -5.92 48.00 18.01
C GLU A 589 -4.73 47.54 17.16
N GLN A 590 -3.83 46.77 17.76
CA GLN A 590 -2.64 46.23 17.09
C GLN A 590 -2.66 44.71 17.13
N LEU A 591 -2.73 44.09 15.95
CA LEU A 591 -2.88 42.66 15.77
C LEU A 591 -1.60 42.06 15.20
N VAL A 592 -1.23 40.87 15.69
CA VAL A 592 -0.11 40.09 15.15
C VAL A 592 -0.59 39.33 13.92
N LEU A 593 0.19 39.41 12.83
CA LEU A 593 -0.09 38.68 11.62
C LEU A 593 0.32 37.20 11.80
N PRO A 594 -0.55 36.23 11.45
CA PRO A 594 -0.17 34.82 11.51
C PRO A 594 0.90 34.48 10.48
N SER A 595 1.77 33.52 10.80
CA SER A 595 2.84 33.04 9.91
C SER A 595 2.29 32.12 8.81
N ARG A 596 1.43 32.65 7.93
CA ARG A 596 0.80 31.94 6.81
C ARG A 596 1.18 32.59 5.50
N ASP A 597 1.18 31.82 4.41
CA ASP A 597 1.44 32.35 3.08
C ASP A 597 0.26 33.17 2.53
N ILE A 598 -0.95 32.97 3.05
CA ILE A 598 -2.09 33.86 2.82
C ILE A 598 -2.75 34.23 4.14
N ILE A 599 -3.04 35.53 4.29
CA ILE A 599 -3.76 36.08 5.43
C ILE A 599 -4.98 36.84 4.88
N ALA A 600 -6.18 36.34 5.18
CA ALA A 600 -7.43 36.98 4.78
C ALA A 600 -7.86 38.07 5.78
N PHE A 601 -8.29 39.21 5.25
CA PHE A 601 -8.79 40.35 6.00
C PHE A 601 -10.25 40.65 5.64
N GLY A 602 -11.07 40.91 6.65
CA GLY A 602 -12.46 41.31 6.44
C GLY A 602 -13.22 41.46 7.75
N ARG A 603 -14.50 41.86 7.67
CA ARG A 603 -15.33 42.03 8.87
C ARG A 603 -15.99 40.75 9.38
N LEU A 604 -15.96 39.67 8.59
CA LEU A 604 -16.63 38.43 8.96
C LEU A 604 -15.73 37.60 9.88
N ASP A 605 -16.24 37.25 11.04
CA ASP A 605 -15.51 36.46 12.03
C ASP A 605 -15.64 34.95 11.77
N ALA A 606 -16.87 34.45 11.67
CA ALA A 606 -17.16 33.04 11.44
C ALA A 606 -18.23 32.80 10.35
N LEU A 607 -18.15 31.62 9.73
CA LEU A 607 -19.15 31.06 8.83
C LEU A 607 -20.31 30.43 9.63
N ALA A 608 -21.39 30.05 8.93
CA ALA A 608 -22.61 29.51 9.55
C ALA A 608 -22.40 28.16 10.27
N ASP A 609 -21.34 27.44 9.91
CA ASP A 609 -20.89 26.18 10.51
C ASP A 609 -19.94 26.38 11.71
N GLY A 610 -19.64 27.63 12.07
CA GLY A 610 -18.73 27.99 13.16
C GLY A 610 -17.26 28.13 12.76
N THR A 611 -16.91 27.89 11.49
CA THR A 611 -15.52 27.95 11.00
C THR A 611 -15.06 29.39 10.87
N ARG A 612 -13.81 29.69 11.26
CA ARG A 612 -13.25 31.05 11.19
C ARG A 612 -13.15 31.52 9.73
N ALA A 613 -13.71 32.69 9.43
CA ALA A 613 -13.85 33.21 8.08
C ALA A 613 -12.67 34.09 7.60
N ASN A 614 -12.08 34.91 8.48
CA ASN A 614 -10.88 35.69 8.19
C ASN A 614 -9.79 35.43 9.23
N ASP A 615 -8.54 35.46 8.76
CA ASP A 615 -7.37 35.33 9.62
C ASP A 615 -7.18 36.59 10.48
N ILE A 616 -7.52 37.77 9.95
CA ILE A 616 -7.60 39.03 10.67
C ILE A 616 -9.02 39.61 10.51
N VAL A 617 -9.76 39.65 11.62
CA VAL A 617 -11.11 40.20 11.67
C VAL A 617 -11.03 41.68 11.99
N LEU A 618 -11.55 42.52 11.10
CA LEU A 618 -11.51 43.96 11.24
C LEU A 618 -12.74 44.45 12.00
N THR A 619 -12.50 45.23 13.06
CA THR A 619 -13.53 45.88 13.86
C THR A 619 -13.39 47.40 13.77
N HIS A 620 -14.53 48.09 13.84
CA HIS A 620 -14.62 49.53 13.74
C HIS A 620 -15.56 50.07 14.84
N PRO A 621 -15.20 51.16 15.54
CA PRO A 621 -16.02 51.71 16.63
C PRO A 621 -17.40 52.19 16.18
N ASP A 622 -17.50 52.73 14.96
CA ASP A 622 -18.78 53.09 14.32
C ASP A 622 -19.35 51.90 13.54
N ARG A 623 -20.62 51.58 13.82
CA ARG A 623 -21.38 50.47 13.26
C ARG A 623 -21.71 50.67 11.78
N GLU A 624 -21.97 51.90 11.32
CA GLU A 624 -22.25 52.14 9.90
C GLU A 624 -20.98 51.95 9.06
N ALA A 625 -19.85 52.54 9.51
CA ALA A 625 -18.53 52.30 8.94
C ALA A 625 -18.12 50.82 8.96
N GLN A 626 -18.41 50.09 10.05
CA GLN A 626 -18.15 48.63 10.13
C GLN A 626 -18.86 47.86 9.01
N LEU A 627 -20.08 48.24 8.63
CA LEU A 627 -20.84 47.56 7.58
C LEU A 627 -20.31 47.84 6.16
N ALA A 628 -19.61 48.97 5.96
CA ALA A 628 -18.96 49.31 4.70
C ALA A 628 -17.71 48.44 4.43
N ILE A 629 -17.08 47.91 5.49
CA ILE A 629 -16.01 46.93 5.34
C ILE A 629 -16.62 45.62 4.80
N SER A 630 -16.02 45.06 3.76
CA SER A 630 -16.51 43.80 3.18
C SER A 630 -16.29 42.60 4.09
N ARG A 631 -17.17 41.60 3.96
CA ARG A 631 -17.08 40.32 4.70
C ARG A 631 -15.72 39.66 4.50
N TRP A 632 -15.25 39.65 3.26
CA TRP A 632 -13.87 39.41 2.85
C TRP A 632 -13.44 40.63 2.02
N HIS A 633 -12.37 41.30 2.42
CA HIS A 633 -11.94 42.56 1.81
C HIS A 633 -10.74 42.35 0.88
N PHE A 634 -9.64 41.82 1.42
CA PHE A 634 -8.43 41.53 0.67
C PHE A 634 -7.67 40.37 1.29
N GLU A 635 -6.74 39.82 0.52
CA GLU A 635 -5.77 38.84 0.98
C GLU A 635 -4.37 39.44 0.95
N LEU A 636 -3.60 39.16 1.98
CA LEU A 636 -2.17 39.40 2.01
C LEU A 636 -1.46 38.09 1.65
N ARG A 637 -0.88 38.02 0.44
CA ARG A 637 -0.18 36.84 -0.07
C ARG A 637 1.33 37.00 0.06
N ARG A 638 2.01 35.98 0.57
CA ARG A 638 3.46 35.96 0.73
C ARG A 638 4.13 35.60 -0.60
N THR A 639 5.24 36.29 -0.86
CA THR A 639 6.19 35.96 -1.92
C THR A 639 7.58 35.84 -1.30
N ARG A 640 8.57 35.37 -2.07
CA ARG A 640 9.98 35.32 -1.62
C ARG A 640 10.56 36.69 -1.20
N ARG A 641 9.93 37.80 -1.57
CA ARG A 641 10.47 39.17 -1.38
C ARG A 641 9.59 40.09 -0.53
N GLY A 642 8.48 39.59 0.01
CA GLY A 642 7.55 40.43 0.74
C GLY A 642 6.10 39.95 0.63
N HIS A 643 5.20 40.77 1.16
CA HIS A 643 3.76 40.56 1.00
C HIS A 643 3.21 41.35 -0.19
N MET A 644 2.26 40.74 -0.89
CA MET A 644 1.44 41.34 -1.93
C MET A 644 -0.01 41.38 -1.46
N LEU A 645 -0.62 42.55 -1.49
CA LEU A 645 -2.06 42.72 -1.25
C LEU A 645 -2.79 42.44 -2.55
N ARG A 646 -3.80 41.58 -2.47
CA ARG A 646 -4.75 41.30 -3.56
C ARG A 646 -6.17 41.57 -3.08
N THR A 647 -6.89 42.43 -3.79
CA THR A 647 -8.29 42.75 -3.46
C THR A 647 -9.20 41.57 -3.76
N VAL A 648 -10.09 41.24 -2.84
CA VAL A 648 -11.15 40.22 -3.02
C VAL A 648 -12.52 40.87 -3.09
N SER A 649 -12.67 42.06 -2.50
CA SER A 649 -13.89 42.86 -2.55
C SER A 649 -13.99 43.78 -3.76
N SER A 650 -15.22 44.12 -4.15
CA SER A 650 -15.54 45.22 -5.06
C SER A 650 -15.52 46.60 -4.38
N GLN A 651 -15.35 46.66 -3.05
CA GLN A 651 -15.20 47.90 -2.30
C GLN A 651 -13.81 48.50 -2.51
N ARG A 652 -13.74 49.84 -2.48
CA ARG A 652 -12.52 50.59 -2.75
C ARG A 652 -11.43 50.26 -1.73
N THR A 653 -10.26 49.83 -2.22
CA THR A 653 -9.04 49.62 -1.43
C THR A 653 -7.95 50.54 -1.94
N GLU A 654 -7.27 51.25 -1.05
CA GLU A 654 -6.14 52.12 -1.37
C GLU A 654 -4.90 51.67 -0.63
N VAL A 655 -3.76 51.59 -1.32
CA VAL A 655 -2.45 51.28 -0.73
C VAL A 655 -1.55 52.49 -0.93
N ASP A 656 -1.05 53.06 0.16
CA ASP A 656 -0.27 54.30 0.20
C ASP A 656 -0.92 55.45 -0.60
N GLY A 657 -2.26 55.54 -0.54
CA GLY A 657 -3.06 56.55 -1.22
C GLY A 657 -3.39 56.25 -2.70
N LYS A 658 -2.87 55.17 -3.27
CA LYS A 658 -3.23 54.71 -4.63
C LYS A 658 -4.35 53.68 -4.57
N THR A 659 -5.43 53.90 -5.32
CA THR A 659 -6.52 52.91 -5.46
C THR A 659 -6.03 51.69 -6.26
N ILE A 660 -6.37 50.50 -5.78
CA ILE A 660 -6.04 49.22 -6.43
C ILE A 660 -7.27 48.72 -7.18
N GLU A 661 -7.15 48.48 -8.48
CA GLU A 661 -8.25 47.98 -9.30
C GLU A 661 -8.44 46.46 -9.15
N ALA A 662 -9.59 45.95 -9.58
CA ALA A 662 -9.90 44.52 -9.48
C ALA A 662 -8.92 43.69 -10.30
N GLY A 663 -8.13 42.84 -9.63
CA GLY A 663 -7.10 42.00 -10.26
C GLY A 663 -5.70 42.60 -10.23
N GLU A 664 -5.53 43.85 -9.79
CA GLU A 664 -4.22 44.41 -9.48
C GLU A 664 -3.73 43.96 -8.10
N GLU A 665 -2.40 43.95 -7.94
CA GLU A 665 -1.74 43.66 -6.66
C GLU A 665 -0.79 44.78 -6.27
N ALA A 666 -0.67 45.03 -4.96
CA ALA A 666 0.19 46.05 -4.41
C ALA A 666 1.16 45.50 -3.38
N GLN A 667 2.41 45.94 -3.40
CA GLN A 667 3.39 45.48 -2.43
C GLN A 667 3.13 46.09 -1.05
N VAL A 668 3.16 45.26 -0.01
CA VAL A 668 3.03 45.67 1.39
C VAL A 668 4.34 45.42 2.12
N ARG A 669 4.86 46.46 2.77
CA ARG A 669 6.06 46.44 3.59
C ARG A 669 5.78 47.09 4.94
N PRO A 670 6.64 46.92 5.95
CA PRO A 670 6.61 47.75 7.15
C PRO A 670 6.54 49.25 6.79
N GLY A 671 5.54 49.94 7.31
CA GLY A 671 5.23 51.34 7.01
C GLY A 671 4.10 51.56 6.00
N THR A 672 3.75 50.56 5.19
CA THR A 672 2.65 50.65 4.21
C THR A 672 1.32 50.90 4.92
N THR A 673 0.53 51.82 4.37
CA THR A 673 -0.81 52.16 4.85
C THR A 673 -1.87 51.68 3.84
N VAL A 674 -2.89 50.98 4.32
CA VAL A 674 -3.99 50.46 3.50
C VAL A 674 -5.31 51.02 3.98
N ARG A 675 -6.03 51.74 3.13
CA ARG A 675 -7.34 52.32 3.44
C ARG A 675 -8.46 51.53 2.78
N LEU A 676 -9.46 51.14 3.56
CA LEU A 676 -10.55 50.24 3.18
C LEU A 676 -11.89 50.98 3.18
N ALA A 677 -12.63 50.92 2.07
CA ALA A 677 -13.93 51.55 1.87
C ALA A 677 -14.00 53.03 2.31
N GLN A 678 -12.85 53.71 2.35
CA GLN A 678 -12.64 55.06 2.89
C GLN A 678 -12.93 55.27 4.38
N VAL A 679 -13.25 54.20 5.12
CA VAL A 679 -13.70 54.24 6.52
C VAL A 679 -12.71 53.65 7.52
N THR A 680 -11.73 52.84 7.08
CA THR A 680 -10.77 52.19 7.98
C THR A 680 -9.37 52.21 7.39
N THR A 681 -8.37 52.44 8.24
CA THR A 681 -6.97 52.61 7.86
C THR A 681 -6.10 51.62 8.62
N LEU A 682 -5.42 50.75 7.88
CA LEU A 682 -4.51 49.76 8.41
C LEU A 682 -3.05 50.20 8.18
N ARG A 683 -2.24 50.23 9.24
CA ARG A 683 -0.79 50.45 9.14
C ARG A 683 -0.05 49.15 9.41
N PHE A 684 0.74 48.70 8.44
CA PHE A 684 1.57 47.51 8.57
C PHE A 684 2.90 47.83 9.24
N LEU A 685 3.31 47.01 10.22
CA LEU A 685 4.48 47.23 11.06
C LEU A 685 5.44 46.03 10.98
N GLY A 686 6.74 46.28 11.05
CA GLY A 686 7.80 45.26 11.10
C GLY A 686 8.08 44.79 12.53
N SER A 687 9.08 43.94 12.73
CA SER A 687 9.60 43.63 14.07
C SER A 687 10.35 44.82 14.67
N GLU A 688 10.20 45.07 15.98
CA GLU A 688 10.79 46.22 16.70
C GLU A 688 12.33 46.30 16.67
N GLN A 689 13.04 45.36 16.05
CA GLN A 689 14.51 45.36 15.98
C GLN A 689 15.12 45.94 14.69
N ALA A 690 14.34 46.45 13.75
CA ALA A 690 14.84 46.95 12.46
C ALA A 690 14.68 48.46 12.25
N TYR A 691 14.87 49.27 13.29
CA TYR A 691 15.09 50.71 13.12
C TYR A 691 16.31 51.18 13.92
N SER A 692 17.51 50.85 13.43
CA SER A 692 18.72 51.57 13.80
C SER A 692 19.00 52.63 12.73
N PRO A 693 19.22 53.91 13.07
CA PRO A 693 19.47 54.98 12.09
C PRO A 693 20.74 54.80 11.24
N ARG A 694 21.54 53.75 11.47
CA ARG A 694 22.77 53.46 10.73
C ARG A 694 22.52 52.88 9.33
N ASP A 695 21.35 52.29 9.06
CA ASP A 695 21.06 51.70 7.74
C ASP A 695 20.59 52.72 6.68
N ALA A 696 20.26 53.96 7.09
CA ALA A 696 19.89 55.03 6.16
C ALA A 696 21.12 55.60 5.39
N VAL A 697 22.33 55.49 5.94
CA VAL A 697 23.53 56.11 5.34
C VAL A 697 24.15 55.22 4.26
N THR A 698 23.96 53.90 4.32
CA THR A 698 24.54 52.96 3.33
C THR A 698 23.80 52.97 1.99
N ILE A 699 22.51 53.35 1.97
CA ILE A 699 21.71 53.35 0.73
C ILE A 699 22.00 54.58 -0.15
N GLN A 700 22.41 55.72 0.41
CA GLN A 700 22.78 56.89 -0.40
C GLN A 700 24.14 56.72 -1.10
N HIS A 701 25.15 56.11 -0.47
CA HIS A 701 26.47 55.91 -1.12
C HIS A 701 26.48 54.80 -2.18
N GLY A 702 25.54 53.84 -2.13
CA GLY A 702 25.41 52.78 -3.13
C GLY A 702 24.78 53.22 -4.46
N MET A 703 23.96 54.29 -4.45
CA MET A 703 23.33 54.80 -5.67
C MET A 703 24.26 55.73 -6.48
N GLU A 704 25.13 56.52 -5.83
CA GLU A 704 26.10 57.37 -6.54
C GLU A 704 27.23 56.56 -7.21
N GLY A 705 27.62 55.43 -6.62
CA GLY A 705 28.65 54.53 -7.18
C GLY A 705 28.19 53.73 -8.40
N ARG A 706 26.89 53.47 -8.55
CA ARG A 706 26.33 52.73 -9.70
C ARG A 706 26.08 53.62 -10.93
N ALA A 707 25.84 54.92 -10.74
CA ALA A 707 25.68 55.86 -11.85
C ALA A 707 27.01 56.16 -12.58
N ARG A 708 28.17 55.99 -11.93
CA ARG A 708 29.50 56.20 -12.54
C ARG A 708 30.07 55.00 -13.31
N ARG A 709 29.51 53.80 -13.15
CA ARG A 709 29.99 52.58 -13.84
C ARG A 709 29.22 52.20 -15.11
N ALA A 710 28.18 52.96 -15.46
CA ALA A 710 27.38 52.74 -16.67
C ALA A 710 27.78 53.65 -17.86
N ALA A 711 28.89 54.40 -17.75
CA ALA A 711 29.30 55.40 -18.74
C ALA A 711 30.60 55.06 -19.50
N THR A 712 31.15 53.86 -19.36
CA THR A 712 32.35 53.43 -20.09
C THR A 712 32.23 51.95 -20.41
N ASP A 713 31.67 51.64 -21.58
CA ASP A 713 32.09 50.50 -22.40
C ASP A 713 31.60 50.75 -23.83
N ASP A 714 32.57 51.04 -24.68
CA ASP A 714 32.49 51.22 -26.14
C ASP A 714 32.75 49.85 -26.79
N PRO A 715 31.98 49.39 -27.80
CA PRO A 715 32.12 48.05 -28.33
C PRO A 715 32.93 48.05 -29.63
N ASP A 716 34.21 47.69 -29.56
CA ASP A 716 34.94 47.08 -30.69
C ASP A 716 36.28 46.52 -30.21
N GLU A 717 36.42 45.18 -30.22
CA GLU A 717 37.57 44.49 -30.83
C GLU A 717 37.52 42.98 -30.55
N ILE A 718 37.49 42.23 -31.66
CA ILE A 718 37.69 40.78 -31.75
C ILE A 718 39.20 40.52 -31.75
N SER A 719 39.73 39.65 -30.88
CA SER A 719 40.89 38.81 -31.26
C SER A 719 41.21 37.66 -30.29
N THR A 720 41.74 36.60 -30.89
CA THR A 720 41.97 35.22 -30.48
C THR A 720 43.21 34.97 -29.60
N ALA A 721 43.16 33.99 -28.67
CA ALA A 721 44.35 33.27 -28.16
C ALA A 721 43.99 31.88 -27.53
N PRO A 722 44.93 30.89 -27.50
CA PRO A 722 44.67 29.43 -27.52
C PRO A 722 44.68 28.74 -26.13
N PRO A 723 44.33 27.44 -26.01
CA PRO A 723 44.14 26.79 -24.70
C PRO A 723 45.45 26.29 -24.06
N PRO A 724 45.49 26.14 -22.72
CA PRO A 724 46.68 25.74 -21.97
C PRO A 724 46.90 24.21 -21.97
N PRO A 725 48.14 23.74 -21.71
CA PRO A 725 48.52 22.35 -21.87
C PRO A 725 48.11 21.48 -20.68
N ALA A 726 47.74 20.24 -20.99
CA ALA A 726 47.48 19.18 -20.02
C ALA A 726 48.75 18.79 -19.25
N ARG A 727 48.60 18.48 -17.96
CA ARG A 727 49.63 17.80 -17.16
C ARG A 727 49.09 16.47 -16.66
N ALA A 728 49.98 15.49 -16.81
CA ALA A 728 49.90 14.09 -16.43
C ALA A 728 49.80 13.87 -14.91
#